data_AF-A0A9J6GLG4-F1
#
_entry.id   AF-A0A9J6GLG4-F1
#
_cell.length_a   1.000
_cell.length_b   1.000
_cell.length_c   1.000
_cell.angle_alpha   90.00
_cell.angle_beta   90.00
_cell.angle_gamma   90.00
#
_symmetry.space_group_name_H-M   'P 1'
#
loop_
_entity.id
_entity.type
_entity.pdbx_description
1 polymer ?
#
loop_
_entity_poly.entity_id
_entity_poly.type
_entity_poly.pdbx_seq_one_letter_code
_entity_poly.pdbx_strand_id
1 'polypeptide(L)'
;MLPQKKFRSVHKYGKRRKAWNKGQTTAAAVPVAVPDGACSSSVTEPLLRPFADCCDAESVESATSSYVGPPDAVDRDGRSREPACGGTASAAVATPGVRASNILSRVSAQIPSSEEIAQRAQTRRDVLDAVASKSASKRKLELLNEGCDENDGGKDSTFFIVNKKMLNGLLSSAKCNKCDKGSVRLETTHCLGLAARMELFCDNCGIVNSAWSSPRCSGQQKTNPFEVNVRALRAVQSVGRKQSAINDIFSAMDISHRALHHKSYQRLQRKYSHPATTSAATRIEAESAQKVHDIYKDLGGVPGNIDVIYDGTWMTRGHRSHIGVGCVIELYTGLVLDHCVLSNYCQGCAVGPKPGDDNYEEWLEKHKPQCQKNTDANAGQMEVEAARIMFERSFTKHKLRYINVLCDGDSRTYLALTQDKVYGYMVIKKQECVNHVKKRMGTSLRNLLDEHKSKGRGLSMGGKGRLTQGLIKKLTNYYGWAIKSHPNDVPGMERAIMATYYHVTSTDQEPHHDLCPSGTDSWCPHNRALAMGEPLPPHKHKLPPHVRVALLPIYKRLSNKELLERCAQGKTQNAVESMNSLIWSLQSKSQFASLRSVESAVADAVCRFKGGCKSALQEITAQLGFNPGDCSLRRAAEKDARRVKRAQKVHCSTTKKRKTRLHSTVAKATASQDYCPGGF
;
A
#
# COMPACT_ATOMS: atom_id res chain seq x y z
N MET A 1 -27.55 -50.44 -4.66
CA MET A 1 -27.26 -49.35 -5.61
C MET A 1 -27.77 -48.03 -5.03
N LEU A 2 -27.03 -46.91 -5.16
CA LEU A 2 -27.50 -45.51 -5.31
C LEU A 2 -26.27 -44.56 -5.30
N PRO A 3 -26.20 -43.49 -6.12
CA PRO A 3 -24.95 -42.76 -6.36
C PRO A 3 -24.72 -41.53 -5.46
N GLN A 4 -23.46 -41.30 -5.06
CA GLN A 4 -23.05 -40.10 -4.33
C GLN A 4 -23.15 -38.82 -5.17
N LYS A 5 -23.98 -37.85 -4.73
CA LYS A 5 -24.07 -36.51 -5.35
C LYS A 5 -22.91 -35.60 -4.89
N LYS A 6 -21.96 -35.32 -5.78
CA LYS A 6 -20.85 -34.38 -5.54
C LYS A 6 -21.36 -32.93 -5.48
N PHE A 7 -21.43 -32.34 -4.28
CA PHE A 7 -21.74 -30.92 -4.09
C PHE A 7 -20.66 -30.01 -4.70
N ARG A 8 -21.03 -29.24 -5.74
CA ARG A 8 -20.20 -28.13 -6.26
C ARG A 8 -20.62 -26.82 -5.59
N SER A 9 -19.72 -26.19 -4.83
CA SER A 9 -19.95 -24.84 -4.31
C SER A 9 -19.98 -23.81 -5.45
N VAL A 10 -21.07 -23.04 -5.56
CA VAL A 10 -21.27 -22.03 -6.62
C VAL A 10 -21.21 -20.62 -6.03
N HIS A 11 -20.00 -20.06 -5.95
CA HIS A 11 -19.80 -18.66 -5.54
C HIS A 11 -20.04 -17.67 -6.69
N LYS A 12 -21.32 -17.39 -7.00
CA LYS A 12 -21.75 -16.34 -7.95
C LYS A 12 -21.90 -14.99 -7.24
N TYR A 13 -20.83 -14.19 -7.14
CA TYR A 13 -20.95 -12.77 -6.78
C TYR A 13 -21.47 -11.94 -7.95
N GLY A 14 -22.78 -11.69 -7.98
CA GLY A 14 -23.44 -10.84 -8.97
C GLY A 14 -23.12 -9.36 -8.78
N LYS A 15 -22.85 -8.65 -9.88
CA LYS A 15 -22.81 -7.18 -9.90
C LYS A 15 -24.20 -6.65 -10.24
N ARG A 16 -24.78 -5.81 -9.37
CA ARG A 16 -25.82 -4.84 -9.73
C ARG A 16 -25.34 -3.43 -9.39
N ARG A 17 -25.77 -2.44 -10.16
CA ARG A 17 -25.41 -1.02 -9.98
C ARG A 17 -26.62 -0.18 -10.41
N LYS A 18 -27.04 0.75 -9.54
CA LYS A 18 -27.96 1.89 -9.76
C LYS A 18 -29.30 1.63 -10.47
N ALA A 19 -30.38 1.94 -9.74
CA ALA A 19 -31.36 2.92 -10.22
C ALA A 19 -31.46 4.01 -9.13
N TRP A 20 -31.77 5.25 -9.51
CA TRP A 20 -32.00 6.38 -8.60
C TRP A 20 -32.89 7.36 -9.37
N ASN A 21 -33.97 7.84 -8.78
CA ASN A 21 -34.86 8.83 -9.40
C ASN A 21 -35.31 9.86 -8.36
N LYS A 22 -35.67 11.06 -8.83
CA LYS A 22 -36.01 12.20 -7.97
C LYS A 22 -37.47 12.16 -7.51
N GLY A 23 -37.74 12.75 -6.36
CA GLY A 23 -39.05 13.14 -5.84
C GLY A 23 -38.85 14.31 -4.86
N GLN A 24 -39.84 15.21 -4.74
CA GLN A 24 -39.70 16.46 -3.97
C GLN A 24 -40.21 16.36 -2.54
N THR A 25 -39.86 17.37 -1.75
CA THR A 25 -40.30 17.67 -0.39
C THR A 25 -41.81 17.92 -0.27
N THR A 26 -42.46 17.40 0.79
CA THR A 26 -43.32 18.11 1.78
C THR A 26 -43.81 17.10 2.85
N ALA A 27 -44.70 17.54 3.75
CA ALA A 27 -45.21 16.89 4.97
C ALA A 27 -44.18 16.77 6.11
N ALA A 28 -44.27 17.45 7.27
CA ALA A 28 -45.38 17.82 8.19
C ALA A 28 -45.53 16.82 9.36
N ALA A 29 -45.78 17.37 10.55
CA ALA A 29 -45.93 16.62 11.80
C ALA A 29 -47.38 16.65 12.30
N VAL A 30 -47.79 15.62 13.04
CA VAL A 30 -48.82 15.65 14.09
C VAL A 30 -48.67 14.38 14.96
N PRO A 31 -48.82 14.43 16.30
CA PRO A 31 -48.67 13.27 17.19
C PRO A 31 -50.00 12.69 17.71
N VAL A 32 -50.05 11.36 17.88
CA VAL A 32 -51.14 10.57 18.51
C VAL A 32 -50.51 9.23 18.98
N ALA A 33 -50.84 8.57 20.10
CA ALA A 33 -51.35 8.99 21.42
C ALA A 33 -51.07 7.83 22.42
N VAL A 34 -51.32 8.04 23.72
CA VAL A 34 -51.21 7.03 24.79
C VAL A 34 -52.51 6.21 24.89
N PRO A 35 -52.45 4.94 25.35
CA PRO A 35 -53.44 4.45 26.31
C PRO A 35 -52.80 3.88 27.58
N ASP A 36 -53.46 4.11 28.72
CA ASP A 36 -53.00 3.70 30.05
C ASP A 36 -53.18 2.19 30.33
N GLY A 37 -52.45 1.70 31.34
CA GLY A 37 -52.51 0.31 31.79
C GLY A 37 -51.82 0.11 33.13
N ALA A 38 -52.45 0.55 34.22
CA ALA A 38 -51.90 0.47 35.57
C ALA A 38 -52.10 -0.91 36.21
N CYS A 39 -51.05 -1.46 36.83
CA CYS A 39 -51.17 -2.43 37.91
C CYS A 39 -49.98 -2.30 38.87
N SER A 40 -50.20 -2.56 40.16
CA SER A 40 -49.26 -2.23 41.24
C SER A 40 -48.57 -3.45 41.82
N SER A 41 -47.30 -3.29 42.22
CA SER A 41 -46.71 -4.02 43.36
C SER A 41 -45.52 -3.23 43.91
N SER A 42 -45.38 -3.19 45.22
CA SER A 42 -44.21 -2.65 45.90
C SER A 42 -43.14 -3.72 46.13
N VAL A 43 -41.87 -3.30 46.24
CA VAL A 43 -40.92 -3.62 47.33
C VAL A 43 -39.80 -2.59 47.26
N THR A 44 -39.20 -2.26 48.41
CA THR A 44 -38.19 -1.21 48.60
C THR A 44 -36.75 -1.70 48.38
N GLU A 45 -35.91 -0.90 47.72
CA GLU A 45 -34.44 -1.03 47.77
C GLU A 45 -33.83 0.01 48.73
N PRO A 46 -32.90 -0.38 49.63
CA PRO A 46 -32.21 0.55 50.53
C PRO A 46 -30.88 1.09 49.96
N LEU A 47 -30.84 2.40 49.75
CA LEU A 47 -29.67 3.31 49.83
C LEU A 47 -28.26 2.70 49.89
N LEU A 48 -27.55 2.70 48.75
CA LEU A 48 -26.08 2.63 48.74
C LEU A 48 -25.47 3.97 49.20
N ARG A 49 -24.67 3.95 50.28
CA ARG A 49 -23.74 5.04 50.60
C ARG A 49 -22.42 4.86 49.84
N PRO A 50 -21.73 5.95 49.45
CA PRO A 50 -20.44 5.86 48.77
C PRO A 50 -19.32 5.45 49.72
N PHE A 51 -18.34 4.69 49.21
CA PHE A 51 -17.02 4.58 49.83
C PHE A 51 -16.12 5.70 49.31
N ALA A 52 -15.34 6.30 50.21
CA ALA A 52 -14.63 7.55 49.99
C ALA A 52 -13.31 7.38 49.21
N ASP A 53 -12.81 8.50 48.71
CA ASP A 53 -11.48 8.63 48.13
C ASP A 53 -10.38 8.40 49.17
N CYS A 54 -9.26 7.83 48.72
CA CYS A 54 -7.96 8.00 49.36
C CYS A 54 -7.03 8.68 48.36
N CYS A 55 -6.82 9.98 48.57
CA CYS A 55 -5.78 10.73 47.88
C CYS A 55 -4.46 10.55 48.62
N ASP A 56 -3.46 9.95 47.97
CA ASP A 56 -2.06 10.07 48.39
C ASP A 56 -1.37 11.11 47.50
N ALA A 57 -0.67 12.05 48.12
CA ALA A 57 0.13 13.07 47.44
C ALA A 57 1.61 12.76 47.59
N GLU A 58 2.36 12.76 46.49
CA GLU A 58 3.82 12.79 46.52
C GLU A 58 4.29 14.23 46.26
N SER A 59 4.99 14.81 47.25
CA SER A 59 5.51 16.17 47.20
C SER A 59 6.76 16.27 46.32
N VAL A 60 6.89 17.39 45.60
CA VAL A 60 8.10 17.71 44.83
C VAL A 60 8.99 18.62 45.68
N GLU A 61 10.12 18.12 46.14
CA GLU A 61 11.21 18.96 46.67
C GLU A 61 12.28 19.17 45.60
N SER A 62 12.65 20.44 45.39
CA SER A 62 13.67 20.85 44.43
C SER A 62 14.93 21.33 45.15
N ALA A 63 16.02 20.58 45.03
CA ALA A 63 17.35 21.07 45.39
C ALA A 63 17.94 21.88 44.22
N THR A 64 18.36 23.11 44.49
CA THR A 64 18.96 24.00 43.49
C THR A 64 20.47 23.78 43.37
N SER A 65 20.99 23.99 42.17
CA SER A 65 22.41 24.31 41.96
C SER A 65 22.52 25.31 40.81
N SER A 66 23.30 26.36 41.01
CA SER A 66 23.38 27.52 40.13
C SER A 66 24.54 27.41 39.14
N TYR A 67 24.38 28.04 37.98
CA TYR A 67 25.47 28.86 37.44
C TYR A 67 24.90 30.07 36.68
N VAL A 68 25.64 31.18 36.74
CA VAL A 68 25.18 32.51 36.29
C VAL A 68 25.80 32.88 34.95
N GLY A 69 25.02 33.52 34.08
CA GLY A 69 25.51 34.24 32.90
C GLY A 69 25.17 35.74 33.00
N PRO A 70 26.11 36.66 32.71
CA PRO A 70 25.85 38.11 32.63
C PRO A 70 25.45 38.56 31.19
N PRO A 71 24.93 39.80 31.00
CA PRO A 71 23.98 40.08 29.91
C PRO A 71 24.28 41.33 29.02
N ASP A 72 23.32 41.66 28.13
CA ASP A 72 23.02 42.97 27.49
C ASP A 72 24.05 43.56 26.47
N ALA A 73 23.69 44.06 25.27
CA ALA A 73 22.80 45.16 24.80
C ALA A 73 23.44 46.57 24.99
N VAL A 74 23.29 47.63 24.16
CA VAL A 74 22.48 48.02 22.97
C VAL A 74 23.30 49.08 22.12
N ASP A 75 22.93 49.79 21.04
CA ASP A 75 21.68 49.97 20.25
C ASP A 75 21.91 50.14 18.70
N ARG A 76 22.23 51.36 18.19
CA ARG A 76 22.02 51.81 16.78
C ARG A 76 22.99 52.91 16.29
N ASP A 77 22.88 53.22 14.99
CA ASP A 77 23.36 54.43 14.27
C ASP A 77 24.90 54.63 14.14
N GLY A 78 25.43 55.43 13.20
CA GLY A 78 24.80 56.04 12.02
C GLY A 78 25.64 57.15 11.35
N ARG A 79 26.02 56.94 10.07
CA ARG A 79 26.60 57.92 9.09
C ARG A 79 28.01 58.52 9.31
N SER A 80 28.90 58.16 8.37
CA SER A 80 29.68 59.09 7.50
C SER A 80 30.64 60.14 8.09
N ARG A 81 31.95 60.02 7.77
CA ARG A 81 32.68 60.92 6.83
C ARG A 81 34.18 60.60 6.65
N GLU A 82 34.64 60.70 5.40
CA GLU A 82 36.02 60.96 4.92
C GLU A 82 36.42 62.45 5.18
N PRO A 83 37.69 62.95 5.02
CA PRO A 83 38.59 62.67 3.87
C PRO A 83 40.14 62.89 4.04
N ALA A 84 40.83 62.99 2.89
CA ALA A 84 42.13 63.65 2.60
C ALA A 84 43.42 62.76 2.65
N CYS A 85 44.49 63.02 1.88
CA CYS A 85 44.78 64.12 0.94
C CYS A 85 45.83 63.77 -0.17
N GLY A 86 45.75 64.44 -1.33
CA GLY A 86 46.87 64.64 -2.31
C GLY A 86 47.23 63.48 -3.27
N GLY A 87 47.74 63.72 -4.49
CA GLY A 87 47.91 64.98 -5.22
C GLY A 87 48.57 64.86 -6.62
N THR A 88 48.15 65.72 -7.56
CA THR A 88 48.83 66.19 -8.79
C THR A 88 49.38 65.21 -9.86
N ALA A 89 48.62 65.15 -10.96
CA ALA A 89 48.89 64.76 -12.34
C ALA A 89 50.28 64.99 -12.99
N SER A 90 50.60 64.14 -13.99
CA SER A 90 50.72 64.55 -15.41
C SER A 90 50.47 63.35 -16.35
N ALA A 91 50.39 63.55 -17.68
CA ALA A 91 49.77 62.59 -18.62
C ALA A 91 50.69 62.07 -19.75
N ALA A 92 50.48 60.81 -20.16
CA ALA A 92 50.99 60.21 -21.40
C ALA A 92 49.98 59.21 -22.01
N VAL A 93 49.78 59.34 -23.32
CA VAL A 93 48.67 58.82 -24.15
C VAL A 93 48.53 57.28 -24.24
N ALA A 94 47.27 56.81 -24.17
CA ALA A 94 46.61 55.60 -24.74
C ALA A 94 47.46 54.40 -25.26
N THR A 95 47.08 53.14 -24.99
CA THR A 95 45.85 52.49 -25.51
C THR A 95 45.46 51.21 -24.71
N PRO A 96 44.24 50.63 -24.88
CA PRO A 96 43.65 49.75 -23.85
C PRO A 96 43.67 48.23 -24.15
N GLY A 97 43.52 47.42 -23.09
CA GLY A 97 42.66 46.21 -23.18
C GLY A 97 43.16 44.86 -22.64
N VAL A 98 43.41 44.73 -21.32
CA VAL A 98 43.40 43.39 -20.67
C VAL A 98 42.03 43.14 -20.05
N ARG A 99 41.19 42.35 -20.73
CA ARG A 99 39.83 42.02 -20.27
C ARG A 99 39.82 40.73 -19.43
N ALA A 100 39.07 40.79 -18.33
CA ALA A 100 38.78 39.72 -17.37
C ALA A 100 38.87 38.28 -17.91
N SER A 101 39.90 37.55 -17.48
CA SER A 101 40.15 36.14 -17.80
C SER A 101 40.54 35.35 -16.55
N ASN A 102 39.56 34.98 -15.71
CA ASN A 102 39.75 33.94 -14.68
C ASN A 102 38.47 33.33 -14.04
N ILE A 103 37.28 33.53 -14.63
CA ILE A 103 36.05 32.83 -14.18
C ILE A 103 35.30 32.26 -15.39
N LEU A 104 35.78 31.13 -15.94
CA LEU A 104 35.00 30.28 -16.86
C LEU A 104 35.58 28.86 -17.01
N SER A 105 36.05 28.26 -15.91
CA SER A 105 36.37 26.83 -15.81
C SER A 105 35.09 25.97 -15.91
N ARG A 106 34.49 25.93 -17.11
CA ARG A 106 33.35 25.07 -17.42
C ARG A 106 33.74 23.63 -17.13
N VAL A 107 32.97 22.96 -16.27
CA VAL A 107 33.00 21.50 -16.17
C VAL A 107 32.54 20.94 -17.52
N SER A 108 33.50 20.64 -18.38
CA SER A 108 33.26 20.01 -19.67
C SER A 108 32.92 18.54 -19.43
N ALA A 109 31.67 18.28 -19.06
CA ALA A 109 31.13 16.94 -19.02
C ALA A 109 31.17 16.38 -20.46
N GLN A 110 32.15 15.52 -20.73
CA GLN A 110 32.33 14.89 -22.03
C GLN A 110 31.00 14.22 -22.44
N ILE A 111 30.49 14.61 -23.60
CA ILE A 111 29.29 14.00 -24.18
C ILE A 111 29.66 12.55 -24.51
N PRO A 112 28.99 11.55 -23.92
CA PRO A 112 29.34 10.16 -24.17
C PRO A 112 29.21 9.81 -25.65
N SER A 113 30.13 9.00 -26.15
CA SER A 113 30.10 8.46 -27.50
C SER A 113 28.84 7.64 -27.77
N SER A 114 28.47 7.48 -29.04
CA SER A 114 27.36 6.62 -29.46
C SER A 114 27.53 5.18 -28.98
N GLU A 115 28.76 4.68 -28.93
CA GLU A 115 29.12 3.36 -28.43
C GLU A 115 28.93 3.25 -26.91
N GLU A 116 29.41 4.22 -26.12
CA GLU A 116 29.13 4.26 -24.68
C GLU A 116 27.64 4.36 -24.37
N ILE A 117 26.87 5.13 -25.16
CA ILE A 117 25.41 5.23 -25.01
C ILE A 117 24.77 3.85 -25.27
N ALA A 118 25.20 3.15 -26.32
CA ALA A 118 24.72 1.80 -26.64
C ALA A 118 25.12 0.78 -25.55
N GLN A 119 26.35 0.83 -25.04
CA GLN A 119 26.86 -0.04 -23.98
C GLN A 119 26.12 0.20 -22.66
N ARG A 120 25.97 1.46 -22.23
CA ARG A 120 25.19 1.82 -21.03
C ARG A 120 23.72 1.40 -21.16
N ALA A 121 23.14 1.51 -22.37
CA ALA A 121 21.79 1.00 -22.65
C ALA A 121 21.72 -0.53 -22.60
N GLN A 122 22.78 -1.24 -23.01
CA GLN A 122 22.87 -2.70 -22.90
C GLN A 122 22.98 -3.16 -21.45
N THR A 123 23.92 -2.62 -20.66
CA THR A 123 24.05 -2.91 -19.22
C THR A 123 22.72 -2.67 -18.49
N ARG A 124 22.03 -1.57 -18.81
CA ARG A 124 20.70 -1.29 -18.25
C ARG A 124 19.66 -2.34 -18.64
N ARG A 125 19.68 -2.90 -19.85
CA ARG A 125 18.80 -4.03 -20.23
C ARG A 125 19.12 -5.27 -19.40
N ASP A 126 20.40 -5.63 -19.30
CA ASP A 126 20.84 -6.87 -18.64
C ASP A 126 20.54 -6.87 -17.13
N VAL A 127 20.80 -5.75 -16.44
CA VAL A 127 20.42 -5.58 -15.03
C VAL A 127 18.89 -5.67 -14.85
N LEU A 128 18.11 -5.05 -15.74
CA LEU A 128 16.64 -5.10 -15.68
C LEU A 128 16.08 -6.50 -15.95
N ASP A 129 16.66 -7.27 -16.87
CA ASP A 129 16.23 -8.63 -17.17
C ASP A 129 16.72 -9.63 -16.11
N ALA A 130 17.90 -9.45 -15.52
CA ALA A 130 18.34 -10.17 -14.33
C ALA A 130 17.34 -9.95 -13.16
N VAL A 131 16.93 -8.71 -12.92
CA VAL A 131 15.87 -8.35 -11.96
C VAL A 131 14.53 -8.99 -12.34
N ALA A 132 14.14 -8.98 -13.62
CA ALA A 132 12.85 -9.49 -14.10
C ALA A 132 12.74 -11.03 -14.17
N SER A 133 13.88 -11.74 -14.28
CA SER A 133 13.96 -13.21 -14.35
C SER A 133 13.29 -13.92 -13.17
N LYS A 134 13.28 -13.27 -12.00
CA LYS A 134 12.72 -13.78 -10.75
C LYS A 134 11.27 -13.34 -10.58
N SER A 135 10.40 -14.25 -10.11
CA SER A 135 9.02 -13.89 -9.75
C SER A 135 9.00 -12.81 -8.66
N ALA A 136 8.05 -11.88 -8.71
CA ALA A 136 8.00 -10.70 -7.84
C ALA A 136 7.82 -10.97 -6.32
N SER A 137 7.69 -12.22 -5.89
CA SER A 137 7.89 -12.60 -4.47
C SER A 137 9.24 -13.25 -4.22
N LYS A 138 9.78 -14.06 -5.15
CA LYS A 138 11.15 -14.60 -5.03
C LYS A 138 12.17 -13.46 -4.93
N ARG A 139 12.09 -12.48 -5.85
CA ARG A 139 12.98 -11.31 -5.88
C ARG A 139 13.05 -10.55 -4.54
N LYS A 140 11.90 -10.22 -3.93
CA LYS A 140 11.87 -9.36 -2.73
C LYS A 140 12.44 -10.03 -1.48
N LEU A 141 12.32 -11.35 -1.38
CA LEU A 141 12.91 -12.12 -0.28
C LEU A 141 14.42 -12.30 -0.51
N GLU A 142 14.84 -12.58 -1.76
CA GLU A 142 16.26 -12.77 -2.07
C GLU A 142 17.11 -11.50 -1.96
N LEU A 143 16.56 -10.31 -2.25
CA LEU A 143 17.29 -9.04 -2.11
C LEU A 143 17.66 -8.65 -0.66
N LEU A 144 17.30 -9.48 0.34
CA LEU A 144 17.36 -9.16 1.78
C LEU A 144 17.82 -10.34 2.65
N ASN A 145 17.52 -11.57 2.26
CA ASN A 145 17.91 -12.76 3.02
C ASN A 145 19.41 -13.09 2.94
N GLU A 146 20.25 -12.17 2.41
CA GLU A 146 21.71 -12.28 2.28
C GLU A 146 22.46 -12.06 3.62
N GLY A 147 21.81 -12.34 4.76
CA GLY A 147 22.33 -12.04 6.10
C GLY A 147 21.35 -12.34 7.23
N CYS A 148 20.57 -13.41 7.13
CA CYS A 148 19.74 -13.88 8.25
C CYS A 148 20.21 -15.26 8.72
N ASP A 149 21.23 -15.25 9.58
CA ASP A 149 21.78 -16.46 10.21
C ASP A 149 20.70 -17.31 10.88
N GLU A 150 20.85 -18.63 10.77
CA GLU A 150 20.03 -19.58 11.50
C GLU A 150 20.57 -19.74 12.92
N ASN A 151 20.36 -18.69 13.74
CA ASN A 151 20.56 -18.76 15.18
C ASN A 151 19.72 -19.91 15.76
N ASP A 152 20.39 -20.98 16.18
CA ASP A 152 19.75 -22.14 16.79
C ASP A 152 19.04 -21.75 18.09
N GLY A 153 17.88 -22.36 18.34
CA GLY A 153 16.93 -21.92 19.34
C GLY A 153 17.35 -22.34 20.75
N GLY A 154 17.76 -21.36 21.57
CA GLY A 154 17.88 -21.55 23.02
C GLY A 154 16.61 -22.18 23.63
N LYS A 155 16.79 -23.26 24.38
CA LYS A 155 15.73 -24.20 24.79
C LYS A 155 14.59 -23.57 25.60
N ASP A 156 13.39 -24.15 25.46
CA ASP A 156 12.21 -23.98 26.32
C ASP A 156 11.65 -22.55 26.53
N SER A 157 11.15 -21.96 25.44
CA SER A 157 10.24 -20.79 25.48
C SER A 157 8.85 -21.04 24.85
N THR A 158 8.44 -22.31 24.73
CA THR A 158 7.17 -22.69 24.06
C THR A 158 5.96 -22.54 24.97
N PHE A 159 5.01 -21.69 24.56
CA PHE A 159 3.68 -21.62 25.17
C PHE A 159 2.82 -22.80 24.70
N PHE A 160 2.28 -23.56 25.65
CA PHE A 160 1.27 -24.59 25.43
C PHE A 160 0.01 -24.33 26.28
N ILE A 161 -1.07 -25.04 26.00
CA ILE A 161 -2.34 -24.95 26.72
C ILE A 161 -2.55 -26.26 27.49
N VAL A 162 -2.92 -26.18 28.77
CA VAL A 162 -3.11 -27.35 29.64
C VAL A 162 -4.35 -27.16 30.51
N ASN A 163 -5.11 -28.22 30.73
CA ASN A 163 -6.26 -28.22 31.63
C ASN A 163 -5.80 -28.31 33.10
N LYS A 164 -6.24 -27.39 33.95
CA LYS A 164 -5.82 -27.32 35.38
C LYS A 164 -6.10 -28.61 36.15
N LYS A 165 -7.24 -29.28 35.93
CA LYS A 165 -7.58 -30.53 36.63
C LYS A 165 -6.62 -31.66 36.23
N MET A 166 -6.24 -31.74 34.96
CA MET A 166 -5.27 -32.72 34.47
C MET A 166 -3.86 -32.42 34.98
N LEU A 167 -3.45 -31.14 35.00
CA LEU A 167 -2.15 -30.74 35.57
C LEU A 167 -2.06 -31.06 37.07
N ASN A 168 -3.10 -30.78 37.84
CA ASN A 168 -3.13 -31.14 39.27
C ASN A 168 -3.19 -32.66 39.49
N GLY A 169 -3.79 -33.42 38.56
CA GLY A 169 -3.73 -34.89 38.56
C GLY A 169 -2.37 -35.49 38.20
N LEU A 170 -1.44 -34.71 37.62
CA LEU A 170 -0.03 -35.07 37.48
C LEU A 170 0.78 -34.64 38.71
N LEU A 171 0.54 -33.42 39.19
CA LEU A 171 1.24 -32.84 40.35
C LEU A 171 0.96 -33.57 41.67
N SER A 172 -0.19 -34.23 41.81
CA SER A 172 -0.51 -35.07 42.98
C SER A 172 0.47 -36.23 43.22
N SER A 173 1.20 -36.65 42.18
CA SER A 173 2.26 -37.67 42.29
C SER A 173 3.62 -37.09 42.72
N ALA A 174 3.75 -35.75 42.79
CA ALA A 174 4.96 -35.08 43.25
C ALA A 174 4.85 -34.75 44.75
N LYS A 175 5.93 -35.05 45.48
CA LYS A 175 6.07 -34.69 46.90
C LYS A 175 6.40 -33.22 47.08
N CYS A 176 5.89 -32.61 48.14
CA CYS A 176 6.30 -31.26 48.56
C CYS A 176 7.76 -31.24 49.06
N ASN A 177 8.61 -30.43 48.43
CA ASN A 177 10.02 -30.28 48.77
C ASN A 177 10.30 -29.66 50.16
N LYS A 178 9.28 -29.13 50.87
CA LYS A 178 9.41 -28.60 52.24
C LYS A 178 9.14 -29.65 53.33
N CYS A 179 8.44 -30.75 53.03
CA CYS A 179 8.03 -31.72 54.07
C CYS A 179 8.07 -33.20 53.64
N ASP A 180 8.37 -33.50 52.37
CA ASP A 180 8.47 -34.84 51.75
C ASP A 180 7.22 -35.75 51.87
N LYS A 181 6.11 -35.23 52.43
CA LYS A 181 4.90 -36.00 52.77
C LYS A 181 3.61 -35.47 52.13
N GLY A 182 3.47 -34.15 52.00
CA GLY A 182 2.28 -33.54 51.41
C GLY A 182 2.26 -33.63 49.87
N SER A 183 1.06 -33.80 49.31
CA SER A 183 0.83 -33.65 47.86
C SER A 183 1.03 -32.18 47.43
N VAL A 184 1.28 -31.93 46.15
CA VAL A 184 1.27 -30.57 45.61
C VAL A 184 0.24 -30.37 44.50
N ARG A 185 -0.39 -29.20 44.48
CA ARG A 185 -1.36 -28.78 43.45
C ARG A 185 -1.12 -27.35 43.01
N LEU A 186 -1.41 -27.05 41.75
CA LEU A 186 -1.35 -25.70 41.23
C LEU A 186 -2.69 -24.99 41.45
N GLU A 187 -2.63 -23.86 42.15
CA GLU A 187 -3.72 -22.91 42.27
C GLU A 187 -3.44 -21.64 41.46
N THR A 188 -4.50 -20.85 41.25
CA THR A 188 -4.45 -19.64 40.42
C THR A 188 -5.26 -18.55 41.09
N THR A 189 -4.60 -17.51 41.59
CA THR A 189 -5.25 -16.50 42.43
C THR A 189 -5.85 -15.34 41.63
N HIS A 190 -5.10 -14.78 40.69
CA HIS A 190 -5.59 -13.67 39.85
C HIS A 190 -4.93 -13.62 38.47
N CYS A 191 -5.62 -13.00 37.51
CA CYS A 191 -5.18 -12.92 36.11
C CYS A 191 -5.04 -11.46 35.64
N LEU A 192 -3.91 -11.14 35.01
CA LEU A 192 -3.64 -9.87 34.35
C LEU A 192 -3.70 -10.07 32.83
N GLY A 193 -4.93 -10.22 32.33
CA GLY A 193 -5.21 -10.68 30.97
C GLY A 193 -5.08 -12.20 30.87
N LEU A 194 -4.26 -12.68 29.95
CA LEU A 194 -3.91 -14.10 29.79
C LEU A 194 -2.75 -14.56 30.68
N ALA A 195 -2.08 -13.64 31.38
CA ALA A 195 -1.07 -13.98 32.37
C ALA A 195 -1.74 -14.24 33.73
N ALA A 196 -1.51 -15.42 34.29
CA ALA A 196 -2.10 -15.89 35.53
C ALA A 196 -1.03 -15.96 36.63
N ARG A 197 -1.39 -15.54 37.85
CA ARG A 197 -0.59 -15.76 39.05
C ARG A 197 -0.77 -17.20 39.49
N MET A 198 0.31 -17.98 39.44
CA MET A 198 0.30 -19.41 39.74
C MET A 198 0.95 -19.64 41.10
N GLU A 199 0.31 -20.42 41.96
CA GLU A 199 0.79 -20.73 43.31
C GLU A 199 0.78 -22.24 43.50
N LEU A 200 1.93 -22.81 43.86
CA LEU A 200 2.08 -24.23 44.16
C LEU A 200 1.74 -24.44 45.63
N PHE A 201 0.61 -25.09 45.90
CA PHE A 201 0.09 -25.32 47.24
C PHE A 201 0.42 -26.76 47.68
N CYS A 202 0.81 -26.93 48.94
CA CYS A 202 0.98 -28.22 49.62
C CYS A 202 0.04 -28.27 50.81
N ASP A 203 -0.69 -29.37 50.96
CA ASP A 203 -1.75 -29.50 51.96
C ASP A 203 -1.24 -29.37 53.41
N ASN A 204 0.03 -29.77 53.67
CA ASN A 204 0.70 -29.61 54.97
C ASN A 204 1.51 -28.30 55.14
N CYS A 205 1.71 -27.48 54.09
CA CYS A 205 2.66 -26.36 54.12
C CYS A 205 2.13 -25.04 53.55
N GLY A 206 0.89 -25.00 53.09
CA GLY A 206 0.35 -23.86 52.37
C GLY A 206 1.12 -23.60 51.06
N ILE A 207 1.44 -22.34 50.78
CA ILE A 207 2.13 -21.94 49.54
C ILE A 207 3.62 -22.35 49.60
N VAL A 208 3.99 -23.27 48.72
CA VAL A 208 5.36 -23.76 48.56
C VAL A 208 6.20 -22.77 47.75
N ASN A 209 5.69 -22.38 46.57
CA ASN A 209 6.34 -21.51 45.59
C ASN A 209 5.27 -20.77 44.76
N SER A 210 5.63 -19.70 44.05
CA SER A 210 4.67 -18.91 43.27
C SER A 210 5.29 -18.18 42.06
N ALA A 211 4.74 -18.41 40.86
CA ALA A 211 5.23 -17.87 39.58
C ALA A 211 4.15 -17.06 38.83
N TRP A 212 4.49 -16.57 37.64
CA TRP A 212 3.52 -16.07 36.64
C TRP A 212 3.53 -17.00 35.43
N SER A 213 2.37 -17.24 34.81
CA SER A 213 2.25 -18.12 33.63
C SER A 213 2.86 -17.58 32.32
N SER A 214 3.57 -16.44 32.40
CA SER A 214 4.25 -15.78 31.28
C SER A 214 5.41 -14.95 31.82
N PRO A 215 6.55 -14.88 31.11
CA PRO A 215 7.54 -13.83 31.33
C PRO A 215 6.96 -12.45 30.95
N ARG A 216 7.71 -11.39 31.28
CA ARG A 216 7.47 -10.01 30.82
C ARG A 216 8.41 -9.67 29.67
N CYS A 217 7.93 -8.87 28.73
CA CYS A 217 8.75 -8.32 27.65
C CYS A 217 9.88 -7.45 28.21
N SER A 218 11.06 -7.44 27.58
CA SER A 218 12.22 -6.63 28.01
C SER A 218 12.62 -6.82 29.48
N GLY A 219 12.54 -8.06 29.99
CA GLY A 219 12.94 -8.39 31.36
C GLY A 219 11.88 -8.10 32.44
N GLN A 220 12.26 -8.29 33.71
CA GLN A 220 11.34 -8.50 34.82
C GLN A 220 10.68 -7.24 35.43
N GLN A 221 10.86 -6.05 34.84
CA GLN A 221 10.29 -4.81 35.41
C GLN A 221 8.75 -4.90 35.53
N LYS A 222 8.20 -4.54 36.71
CA LYS A 222 6.75 -4.62 37.00
C LYS A 222 5.87 -3.82 36.02
N THR A 223 6.43 -2.80 35.38
CA THR A 223 5.82 -1.93 34.37
C THR A 223 5.69 -2.57 32.98
N ASN A 224 6.49 -3.60 32.68
CA ASN A 224 6.51 -4.26 31.37
C ASN A 224 5.35 -5.24 31.21
N PRO A 225 4.77 -5.36 30.01
CA PRO A 225 3.63 -6.22 29.77
C PRO A 225 4.05 -7.69 29.77
N PHE A 226 3.17 -8.56 30.24
CA PHE A 226 3.36 -10.01 30.06
C PHE A 226 3.34 -10.38 28.58
N GLU A 227 4.29 -11.20 28.19
CA GLU A 227 4.56 -11.58 26.81
C GLU A 227 3.35 -12.25 26.14
N VAL A 228 2.65 -13.14 26.86
CA VAL A 228 1.41 -13.79 26.37
C VAL A 228 0.34 -12.78 25.91
N ASN A 229 0.21 -11.64 26.61
CA ASN A 229 -0.75 -10.59 26.25
C ASN A 229 -0.35 -9.86 24.97
N VAL A 230 0.96 -9.63 24.78
CA VAL A 230 1.49 -8.99 23.57
C VAL A 230 1.43 -9.96 22.38
N ARG A 231 1.77 -11.24 22.58
CA ARG A 231 1.59 -12.31 21.58
C ARG A 231 0.13 -12.43 21.15
N ALA A 232 -0.83 -12.42 22.08
CA ALA A 232 -2.27 -12.48 21.74
C ALA A 232 -2.76 -11.25 20.95
N LEU A 233 -2.36 -10.04 21.34
CA LEU A 233 -2.60 -8.80 20.59
C LEU A 233 -2.07 -8.90 19.15
N ARG A 234 -0.79 -9.25 19.00
CA ARG A 234 -0.13 -9.38 17.69
C ARG A 234 -0.74 -10.50 16.85
N ALA A 235 -1.13 -11.62 17.46
CA ALA A 235 -1.76 -12.74 16.75
C ALA A 235 -3.08 -12.31 16.07
N VAL A 236 -3.97 -11.63 16.78
CA VAL A 236 -5.27 -11.19 16.24
C VAL A 236 -5.13 -10.04 15.23
N GLN A 237 -4.20 -9.10 15.45
CA GLN A 237 -3.83 -8.11 14.44
C GLN A 237 -3.28 -8.78 13.16
N SER A 238 -2.47 -9.85 13.31
CA SER A 238 -1.82 -10.52 12.17
C SER A 238 -2.77 -11.18 11.15
N VAL A 239 -4.04 -11.33 11.52
CA VAL A 239 -5.13 -11.92 10.73
C VAL A 239 -6.28 -10.94 10.45
N GLY A 240 -6.08 -9.63 10.65
CA GLY A 240 -7.05 -8.59 10.29
C GLY A 240 -8.25 -8.48 11.25
N ARG A 241 -8.08 -8.90 12.51
CA ARG A 241 -9.12 -8.89 13.55
C ARG A 241 -8.78 -7.91 14.68
N LYS A 242 -9.71 -7.72 15.61
CA LYS A 242 -9.66 -6.73 16.71
C LYS A 242 -9.98 -7.39 18.05
N GLN A 243 -9.87 -6.62 19.13
CA GLN A 243 -10.01 -7.08 20.53
C GLN A 243 -11.17 -8.06 20.79
N SER A 244 -12.37 -7.86 20.24
CA SER A 244 -13.49 -8.78 20.45
C SER A 244 -13.12 -10.22 20.07
N ALA A 245 -12.48 -10.39 18.91
CA ALA A 245 -12.05 -11.70 18.41
C ALA A 245 -10.97 -12.37 19.27
N ILE A 246 -10.29 -11.64 20.18
CA ILE A 246 -9.47 -12.29 21.21
C ILE A 246 -10.40 -12.96 22.22
N ASN A 247 -11.33 -12.19 22.80
CA ASN A 247 -12.29 -12.74 23.77
C ASN A 247 -13.12 -13.87 23.14
N ASP A 248 -13.63 -13.71 21.91
CA ASP A 248 -14.42 -14.73 21.21
C ASP A 248 -13.64 -16.05 21.08
N ILE A 249 -12.36 -15.99 20.69
CA ILE A 249 -11.48 -17.16 20.53
C ILE A 249 -11.13 -17.81 21.88
N PHE A 250 -10.73 -17.03 22.88
CA PHE A 250 -10.33 -17.58 24.18
C PHE A 250 -11.52 -18.03 25.06
N SER A 251 -12.73 -17.50 24.80
CA SER A 251 -13.98 -17.98 25.41
C SER A 251 -14.43 -19.29 24.75
N ALA A 252 -14.38 -19.39 23.42
CA ALA A 252 -14.73 -20.62 22.69
C ALA A 252 -13.76 -21.80 22.91
N MET A 253 -12.61 -21.58 23.57
CA MET A 253 -11.68 -22.62 24.01
C MET A 253 -11.74 -22.88 25.53
N ASP A 254 -12.68 -22.26 26.26
CA ASP A 254 -12.82 -22.32 27.72
C ASP A 254 -11.54 -21.94 28.50
N ILE A 255 -10.81 -20.94 27.99
CA ILE A 255 -9.57 -20.43 28.62
C ILE A 255 -9.83 -19.11 29.35
N SER A 256 -10.61 -18.20 28.76
CA SER A 256 -10.98 -16.94 29.39
C SER A 256 -12.14 -16.24 28.67
N HIS A 257 -13.20 -15.94 29.41
CA HIS A 257 -14.34 -15.14 28.93
C HIS A 257 -13.93 -13.70 28.52
N ARG A 258 -12.77 -13.19 28.98
CA ARG A 258 -12.31 -11.81 28.75
C ARG A 258 -10.78 -11.68 28.70
N ALA A 259 -10.15 -12.53 27.89
CA ALA A 259 -8.69 -12.61 27.69
C ALA A 259 -7.94 -11.27 27.65
N LEU A 260 -8.46 -10.26 26.94
CA LEU A 260 -7.95 -8.88 27.03
C LEU A 260 -9.08 -7.86 27.04
N HIS A 261 -9.22 -7.13 28.16
CA HIS A 261 -10.15 -6.00 28.26
C HIS A 261 -9.82 -4.88 27.26
N HIS A 262 -10.84 -4.14 26.77
CA HIS A 262 -10.65 -3.14 25.70
C HIS A 262 -9.65 -2.04 26.07
N LYS A 263 -9.69 -1.51 27.31
CA LYS A 263 -8.70 -0.53 27.80
C LYS A 263 -7.28 -1.10 27.77
N SER A 264 -7.11 -2.38 28.15
CA SER A 264 -5.82 -3.08 28.13
C SER A 264 -5.30 -3.30 26.71
N TYR A 265 -6.16 -3.75 25.78
CA TYR A 265 -5.82 -3.90 24.36
C TYR A 265 -5.37 -2.56 23.75
N GLN A 266 -6.14 -1.48 23.95
CA GLN A 266 -5.80 -0.14 23.45
C GLN A 266 -4.49 0.39 24.04
N ARG A 267 -4.25 0.17 25.35
CA ARG A 267 -3.00 0.53 26.03
C ARG A 267 -1.80 -0.23 25.46
N LEU A 268 -1.93 -1.55 25.29
CA LEU A 268 -0.87 -2.39 24.71
C LEU A 268 -0.59 -2.02 23.24
N GLN A 269 -1.64 -1.73 22.47
CA GLN A 269 -1.50 -1.26 21.10
C GLN A 269 -0.77 0.09 21.04
N ARG A 270 -1.20 1.07 21.84
CA ARG A 270 -0.63 2.43 21.85
C ARG A 270 0.82 2.46 22.32
N LYS A 271 1.15 1.78 23.43
CA LYS A 271 2.48 1.87 24.07
C LYS A 271 3.52 0.92 23.46
N TYR A 272 3.12 -0.25 22.95
CA TYR A 272 4.07 -1.28 22.51
C TYR A 272 3.89 -1.66 21.03
N SER A 273 2.70 -2.16 20.63
CA SER A 273 2.54 -2.71 19.27
C SER A 273 2.74 -1.68 18.16
N HIS A 274 2.21 -0.47 18.31
CA HIS A 274 2.29 0.56 17.27
C HIS A 274 3.74 1.07 17.10
N PRO A 275 4.45 1.54 18.15
CA PRO A 275 5.88 1.89 18.05
C PRO A 275 6.74 0.76 17.47
N ALA A 276 6.56 -0.47 17.93
CA ALA A 276 7.33 -1.61 17.44
C ALA A 276 7.10 -1.89 15.95
N THR A 277 5.85 -1.81 15.47
CA THR A 277 5.58 -1.94 14.03
C THR A 277 6.18 -0.79 13.21
N THR A 278 6.09 0.45 13.68
CA THR A 278 6.62 1.63 12.98
C THR A 278 8.15 1.62 12.93
N SER A 279 8.81 1.21 14.02
CA SER A 279 10.26 1.01 14.08
C SER A 279 10.72 -0.06 13.09
N ALA A 280 10.09 -1.24 13.13
CA ALA A 280 10.33 -2.34 12.20
C ALA A 280 10.20 -1.89 10.72
N ALA A 281 9.13 -1.18 10.38
CA ALA A 281 8.92 -0.68 9.02
C ALA A 281 9.97 0.37 8.62
N THR A 282 10.34 1.29 9.51
CA THR A 282 11.38 2.31 9.25
C THR A 282 12.74 1.66 8.95
N ARG A 283 13.17 0.69 9.75
CA ARG A 283 14.42 -0.07 9.54
C ARG A 283 14.39 -0.80 8.20
N ILE A 284 13.27 -1.45 7.89
CA ILE A 284 13.05 -2.20 6.65
C ILE A 284 12.97 -1.27 5.43
N GLU A 285 12.49 -0.04 5.56
CA GLU A 285 12.50 0.98 4.50
C GLU A 285 13.90 1.55 4.23
N ALA A 286 14.72 1.79 5.26
CA ALA A 286 16.11 2.19 5.08
C ALA A 286 16.92 1.11 4.33
N GLU A 287 16.74 -0.15 4.72
CA GLU A 287 17.29 -1.31 4.00
C GLU A 287 16.76 -1.41 2.56
N SER A 288 15.50 -1.02 2.29
CA SER A 288 14.97 -0.96 0.91
C SER A 288 15.70 0.08 0.10
N ALA A 289 15.88 1.28 0.66
CA ALA A 289 16.52 2.40 -0.01
C ALA A 289 17.99 2.09 -0.33
N GLN A 290 18.71 1.40 0.56
CA GLN A 290 20.09 0.99 0.31
C GLN A 290 20.18 0.00 -0.87
N LYS A 291 19.44 -1.12 -0.84
CA LYS A 291 19.43 -2.10 -1.94
C LYS A 291 18.91 -1.49 -3.26
N VAL A 292 18.07 -0.45 -3.21
CA VAL A 292 17.67 0.32 -4.39
C VAL A 292 18.79 1.24 -4.89
N HIS A 293 19.51 1.97 -4.02
CA HIS A 293 20.69 2.74 -4.42
C HIS A 293 21.71 1.88 -5.14
N ASP A 294 22.01 0.69 -4.60
CA ASP A 294 23.01 -0.21 -5.16
C ASP A 294 22.61 -0.65 -6.58
N ILE A 295 21.39 -1.14 -6.78
CA ILE A 295 20.87 -1.51 -8.11
C ILE A 295 20.82 -0.30 -9.07
N TYR A 296 20.58 0.92 -8.59
CA TYR A 296 20.56 2.12 -9.43
C TYR A 296 21.95 2.67 -9.79
N LYS A 297 23.03 2.23 -9.14
CA LYS A 297 24.40 2.42 -9.65
C LYS A 297 24.57 1.60 -10.93
N ASP A 298 24.22 0.31 -10.87
CA ASP A 298 24.38 -0.65 -11.98
C ASP A 298 23.47 -0.31 -13.19
N LEU A 299 22.25 0.18 -12.93
CA LEU A 299 21.31 0.61 -13.99
C LEU A 299 21.76 1.86 -14.76
N GLY A 300 22.72 2.61 -14.22
CA GLY A 300 23.17 3.90 -14.74
C GLY A 300 22.12 5.02 -14.67
N GLY A 301 22.60 6.26 -14.70
CA GLY A 301 21.79 7.47 -14.68
C GLY A 301 22.36 8.53 -13.73
N VAL A 302 21.51 9.47 -13.34
CA VAL A 302 21.87 10.49 -12.33
C VAL A 302 21.75 9.86 -10.93
N PRO A 303 22.79 9.89 -10.08
CA PRO A 303 22.74 9.27 -8.74
C PRO A 303 21.54 9.72 -7.89
N GLY A 304 20.93 8.75 -7.21
CA GLY A 304 19.74 8.92 -6.37
C GLY A 304 18.42 9.13 -7.13
N ASN A 305 18.43 9.32 -8.47
CA ASN A 305 17.20 9.50 -9.24
C ASN A 305 16.61 8.15 -9.65
N ILE A 306 15.38 7.87 -9.22
CA ILE A 306 14.75 6.56 -9.39
C ILE A 306 13.33 6.62 -9.99
N ASP A 307 12.88 5.45 -10.43
CA ASP A 307 11.53 5.22 -10.97
C ASP A 307 10.66 4.55 -9.91
N VAL A 308 9.47 5.10 -9.65
CA VAL A 308 8.57 4.62 -8.59
C VAL A 308 7.14 4.43 -9.07
N ILE A 309 6.38 3.65 -8.29
CA ILE A 309 4.95 3.45 -8.38
C ILE A 309 4.30 4.17 -7.20
N TYR A 310 3.28 4.97 -7.47
CA TYR A 310 2.46 5.63 -6.45
C TYR A 310 0.96 5.45 -6.75
N ASP A 311 0.17 5.23 -5.70
CA ASP A 311 -1.29 5.11 -5.74
C ASP A 311 -1.85 5.31 -4.32
N GLY A 312 -3.01 5.98 -4.21
CA GLY A 312 -3.68 6.22 -2.94
C GLY A 312 -4.64 5.11 -2.56
N THR A 313 -4.80 4.82 -1.26
CA THR A 313 -5.85 3.91 -0.81
C THR A 313 -6.47 4.29 0.52
N TRP A 314 -7.81 4.22 0.59
CA TRP A 314 -8.61 4.68 1.70
C TRP A 314 -9.14 3.55 2.57
N MET A 315 -9.32 3.80 3.86
CA MET A 315 -9.80 2.81 4.83
C MET A 315 -11.25 2.36 4.58
N THR A 316 -12.10 3.20 3.98
CA THR A 316 -13.43 2.85 3.45
C THR A 316 -13.46 2.98 1.91
N ARG A 317 -14.54 2.56 1.25
CA ARG A 317 -14.68 2.70 -0.21
C ARG A 317 -15.36 4.01 -0.61
N GLY A 318 -14.66 4.83 -1.39
CA GLY A 318 -15.14 6.12 -1.89
C GLY A 318 -14.79 7.30 -0.97
N HIS A 319 -15.12 8.52 -1.41
CA HIS A 319 -14.70 9.79 -0.80
C HIS A 319 -15.40 10.14 0.54
N ARG A 320 -15.77 9.13 1.32
CA ARG A 320 -16.29 9.22 2.71
C ARG A 320 -15.36 8.48 3.67
N SER A 321 -14.06 8.67 3.49
CA SER A 321 -13.05 8.02 4.33
C SER A 321 -12.26 9.03 5.11
N HIS A 322 -12.16 8.79 6.41
CA HIS A 322 -11.40 9.61 7.33
C HIS A 322 -9.92 9.24 7.39
N ILE A 323 -9.50 8.11 6.79
CA ILE A 323 -8.11 7.68 6.77
C ILE A 323 -7.71 7.28 5.34
N GLY A 324 -6.67 7.94 4.83
CA GLY A 324 -5.96 7.62 3.59
C GLY A 324 -4.58 7.06 3.86
N VAL A 325 -4.06 6.28 2.91
CA VAL A 325 -2.71 5.71 2.92
C VAL A 325 -2.08 5.94 1.56
N GLY A 326 -0.86 6.46 1.53
CA GLY A 326 0.03 6.45 0.37
C GLY A 326 1.22 5.52 0.62
N CYS A 327 1.72 4.87 -0.42
CA CYS A 327 2.97 4.09 -0.38
C CYS A 327 3.80 4.35 -1.64
N VAL A 328 5.09 4.60 -1.48
CA VAL A 328 6.06 4.69 -2.59
C VAL A 328 6.75 3.34 -2.73
N ILE A 329 6.62 2.73 -3.91
CA ILE A 329 7.20 1.42 -4.24
C ILE A 329 8.11 1.57 -5.45
N GLU A 330 9.37 1.14 -5.36
CA GLU A 330 10.30 1.22 -6.49
C GLU A 330 9.85 0.31 -7.65
N LEU A 331 9.97 0.80 -8.89
CA LEU A 331 9.34 0.25 -10.09
C LEU A 331 9.84 -1.15 -10.50
N TYR A 332 11.13 -1.42 -10.38
CA TYR A 332 11.76 -2.64 -10.93
C TYR A 332 11.87 -3.75 -9.87
N THR A 333 12.49 -3.45 -8.72
CA THR A 333 12.59 -4.35 -7.56
C THR A 333 11.21 -4.65 -6.98
N GLY A 334 10.34 -3.64 -6.86
CA GLY A 334 9.07 -3.70 -6.14
C GLY A 334 9.21 -3.57 -4.61
N LEU A 335 10.33 -3.07 -4.09
CA LEU A 335 10.54 -2.79 -2.67
C LEU A 335 9.77 -1.51 -2.25
N VAL A 336 9.30 -1.44 -1.00
CA VAL A 336 8.65 -0.23 -0.45
C VAL A 336 9.73 0.68 0.12
N LEU A 337 9.72 1.95 -0.27
CA LEU A 337 10.68 2.96 0.18
C LEU A 337 10.10 3.88 1.25
N ASP A 338 8.81 4.19 1.16
CA ASP A 338 8.14 5.07 2.09
C ASP A 338 6.63 4.80 2.19
N HIS A 339 6.04 5.10 3.34
CA HIS A 339 4.60 5.10 3.55
C HIS A 339 4.13 6.30 4.39
N CYS A 340 2.93 6.77 4.11
CA CYS A 340 2.26 7.84 4.84
C CYS A 340 0.82 7.43 5.13
N VAL A 341 0.37 7.64 6.36
CA VAL A 341 -1.02 7.42 6.79
C VAL A 341 -1.58 8.74 7.27
N LEU A 342 -2.62 9.22 6.61
CA LEU A 342 -3.25 10.49 6.90
C LEU A 342 -4.66 10.26 7.43
N SER A 343 -5.02 11.00 8.48
CA SER A 343 -6.33 10.99 9.11
C SER A 343 -6.81 12.41 9.35
N ASN A 344 -8.03 12.72 8.89
CA ASN A 344 -8.70 13.99 9.17
C ASN A 344 -9.67 13.90 10.36
N TYR A 345 -9.66 12.78 11.09
CA TYR A 345 -10.61 12.52 12.17
C TYR A 345 -9.93 12.07 13.46
N CYS A 346 -10.34 12.69 14.57
CA CYS A 346 -10.13 12.14 15.91
C CYS A 346 -11.47 12.05 16.63
N GLN A 347 -11.76 10.88 17.20
CA GLN A 347 -12.92 10.70 18.07
C GLN A 347 -12.89 11.68 19.25
N GLY A 348 -11.69 11.99 19.77
CA GLY A 348 -11.50 12.96 20.86
C GLY A 348 -11.96 14.35 20.47
N CYS A 349 -11.43 14.93 19.38
CA CYS A 349 -11.90 16.23 18.86
C CYS A 349 -13.40 16.25 18.54
N ALA A 350 -13.97 15.12 18.09
CA ALA A 350 -15.39 15.04 17.81
C ALA A 350 -16.25 15.17 19.09
N VAL A 351 -15.92 14.42 20.16
CA VAL A 351 -16.76 14.32 21.37
C VAL A 351 -16.32 15.21 22.54
N GLY A 352 -15.10 15.73 22.52
CA GLY A 352 -14.57 16.63 23.55
C GLY A 352 -15.15 18.05 23.45
N PRO A 353 -14.72 18.95 24.35
CA PRO A 353 -15.06 20.36 24.33
C PRO A 353 -14.82 21.05 22.98
N LYS A 354 -15.44 22.21 22.79
CA LYS A 354 -15.38 23.07 21.60
C LYS A 354 -14.80 24.44 21.97
N PRO A 355 -14.23 25.19 21.00
CA PRO A 355 -13.78 26.56 21.25
C PRO A 355 -14.94 27.40 21.80
N GLY A 356 -14.79 27.91 23.02
CA GLY A 356 -15.84 28.61 23.76
C GLY A 356 -16.31 27.90 25.04
N ASP A 357 -16.01 26.61 25.22
CA ASP A 357 -16.27 25.90 26.49
C ASP A 357 -15.15 26.21 27.50
N ASP A 358 -15.48 26.47 28.78
CA ASP A 358 -14.53 26.89 29.84
C ASP A 358 -13.29 25.99 29.95
N ASN A 359 -13.47 24.67 29.78
CA ASN A 359 -12.42 23.67 29.91
C ASN A 359 -11.70 23.33 28.59
N TYR A 360 -11.95 24.08 27.51
CA TYR A 360 -11.45 23.75 26.18
C TYR A 360 -9.92 23.77 26.06
N GLU A 361 -9.24 24.79 26.61
CA GLU A 361 -7.79 24.95 26.44
C GLU A 361 -7.00 23.89 27.23
N GLU A 362 -7.39 23.65 28.48
CA GLU A 362 -6.80 22.61 29.33
C GLU A 362 -7.01 21.21 28.73
N TRP A 363 -8.21 20.95 28.18
CA TRP A 363 -8.50 19.74 27.42
C TRP A 363 -7.66 19.64 26.15
N LEU A 364 -7.48 20.75 25.41
CA LEU A 364 -6.78 20.78 24.13
C LEU A 364 -5.31 20.38 24.29
N GLU A 365 -4.58 20.96 25.24
CA GLU A 365 -3.17 20.58 25.48
C GLU A 365 -3.06 19.14 25.98
N LYS A 366 -3.96 18.68 26.87
CA LYS A 366 -4.02 17.26 27.29
C LYS A 366 -4.40 16.30 26.14
N HIS A 367 -5.10 16.78 25.11
CA HIS A 367 -5.53 16.00 23.96
C HIS A 367 -4.52 15.99 22.79
N LYS A 368 -3.79 17.09 22.57
CA LYS A 368 -2.84 17.32 21.48
C LYS A 368 -1.87 16.14 21.22
N PRO A 369 -1.13 15.58 22.20
CA PRO A 369 -0.28 14.38 21.99
C PRO A 369 -1.06 13.06 21.81
N GLN A 370 -2.35 13.05 22.12
CA GLN A 370 -3.23 11.88 22.00
C GLN A 370 -4.07 11.89 20.72
N CYS A 371 -4.14 13.03 20.03
CA CYS A 371 -4.91 13.27 18.81
C CYS A 371 -4.60 12.22 17.72
N GLN A 372 -5.61 11.97 16.88
CA GLN A 372 -5.54 11.05 15.74
C GLN A 372 -5.99 11.71 14.43
N LYS A 373 -6.12 13.05 14.42
CA LYS A 373 -6.15 13.89 13.23
C LYS A 373 -4.74 14.41 13.01
N ASN A 374 -4.15 14.15 11.84
CA ASN A 374 -2.82 14.62 11.46
C ASN A 374 -2.83 15.38 10.11
N THR A 375 -4.01 15.67 9.56
CA THR A 375 -4.19 16.56 8.40
C THR A 375 -5.59 17.17 8.41
N ASP A 376 -5.74 18.30 7.74
CA ASP A 376 -7.03 18.91 7.38
C ASP A 376 -7.52 18.50 5.99
N ALA A 377 -6.68 17.79 5.22
CA ALA A 377 -7.02 17.31 3.88
C ALA A 377 -8.30 16.47 3.85
N ASN A 378 -9.23 16.81 2.96
CA ASN A 378 -10.41 15.98 2.74
C ASN A 378 -10.01 14.66 2.04
N ALA A 379 -10.94 13.68 2.02
CA ALA A 379 -10.66 12.35 1.47
C ALA A 379 -10.10 12.36 0.03
N GLY A 380 -10.48 13.33 -0.81
CA GLY A 380 -9.96 13.48 -2.18
C GLY A 380 -8.66 14.28 -2.30
N GLN A 381 -8.15 14.87 -1.21
CA GLN A 381 -6.86 15.56 -1.12
C GLN A 381 -5.77 14.70 -0.46
N MET A 382 -6.15 13.77 0.44
CA MET A 382 -5.21 12.89 1.16
C MET A 382 -4.20 12.14 0.28
N GLU A 383 -4.55 11.80 -0.97
CA GLU A 383 -3.59 11.18 -1.90
C GLU A 383 -2.46 12.14 -2.30
N VAL A 384 -2.81 13.41 -2.57
CA VAL A 384 -1.86 14.47 -2.94
C VAL A 384 -0.97 14.82 -1.75
N GLU A 385 -1.59 14.97 -0.58
CA GLU A 385 -0.92 15.33 0.66
C GLU A 385 0.06 14.24 1.13
N ALA A 386 -0.36 12.97 1.08
CA ALA A 386 0.53 11.84 1.38
C ALA A 386 1.69 11.73 0.38
N ALA A 387 1.50 12.18 -0.87
CA ALA A 387 2.58 12.22 -1.85
C ALA A 387 3.59 13.34 -1.52
N ARG A 388 3.13 14.58 -1.29
CA ARG A 388 3.97 15.73 -0.90
C ARG A 388 4.93 15.36 0.24
N ILE A 389 4.36 14.92 1.37
CA ILE A 389 5.10 14.51 2.58
C ILE A 389 6.21 13.48 2.25
N MET A 390 5.92 12.48 1.41
CA MET A 390 6.90 11.43 1.08
C MET A 390 7.92 11.86 0.01
N PHE A 391 7.54 12.72 -0.94
CA PHE A 391 8.43 13.22 -1.98
C PHE A 391 9.40 14.26 -1.41
N GLU A 392 8.92 15.22 -0.62
CA GLU A 392 9.75 16.23 0.06
C GLU A 392 10.78 15.57 0.98
N ARG A 393 10.34 14.64 1.85
CA ARG A 393 11.26 13.97 2.79
C ARG A 393 12.16 12.91 2.15
N SER A 394 11.91 12.47 0.92
CA SER A 394 12.64 11.36 0.28
C SER A 394 14.16 11.57 0.23
N PHE A 395 14.61 12.79 -0.06
CA PHE A 395 16.03 13.11 -0.13
C PHE A 395 16.68 13.18 1.25
N THR A 396 15.98 13.70 2.26
CA THR A 396 16.47 13.74 3.65
C THR A 396 16.51 12.34 4.26
N LYS A 397 15.42 11.57 4.13
CA LYS A 397 15.23 10.23 4.69
C LYS A 397 16.16 9.18 4.05
N HIS A 398 16.30 9.22 2.72
CA HIS A 398 16.88 8.11 1.95
C HIS A 398 17.88 8.54 0.86
N LYS A 399 18.15 9.83 0.66
CA LYS A 399 18.98 10.37 -0.46
C LYS A 399 18.47 10.00 -1.87
N LEU A 400 17.18 9.66 -1.98
CA LEU A 400 16.51 9.30 -3.23
C LEU A 400 15.65 10.46 -3.75
N ARG A 401 15.43 10.51 -5.07
CA ARG A 401 14.53 11.45 -5.76
C ARG A 401 13.65 10.67 -6.75
N TYR A 402 12.34 10.82 -6.63
CA TYR A 402 11.34 10.06 -7.38
C TYR A 402 11.02 10.75 -8.72
N ILE A 403 11.86 10.51 -9.73
CA ILE A 403 11.81 11.28 -11.00
C ILE A 403 10.78 10.73 -11.98
N ASN A 404 10.65 9.42 -12.14
CA ASN A 404 9.59 8.83 -12.96
C ASN A 404 8.50 8.21 -12.05
N VAL A 405 7.25 8.64 -12.20
CA VAL A 405 6.15 8.23 -11.31
C VAL A 405 5.06 7.51 -12.10
N LEU A 406 4.98 6.18 -11.93
CA LEU A 406 3.89 5.35 -12.45
C LEU A 406 2.66 5.44 -11.54
N CYS A 407 1.74 6.33 -11.89
CA CYS A 407 0.46 6.52 -11.20
C CYS A 407 -0.73 6.28 -12.14
N ASP A 408 -1.96 6.46 -11.64
CA ASP A 408 -3.16 6.23 -12.45
C ASP A 408 -3.62 7.49 -13.23
N GLY A 409 -4.75 7.40 -13.94
CA GLY A 409 -5.19 8.46 -14.87
C GLY A 409 -5.39 9.85 -14.28
N ASP A 410 -6.04 9.95 -13.12
CA ASP A 410 -6.35 11.25 -12.48
C ASP A 410 -5.10 11.88 -11.87
N SER A 411 -4.39 12.69 -12.68
CA SER A 411 -3.04 13.17 -12.38
C SER A 411 -2.97 14.33 -11.36
N ARG A 412 -3.92 14.47 -10.44
CA ARG A 412 -3.94 15.55 -9.43
C ARG A 412 -2.64 15.58 -8.62
N THR A 413 -2.22 14.41 -8.14
CA THR A 413 -0.98 14.19 -7.40
C THR A 413 0.26 14.61 -8.19
N TYR A 414 0.34 14.22 -9.47
CA TYR A 414 1.45 14.59 -10.35
C TYR A 414 1.50 16.10 -10.64
N LEU A 415 0.33 16.72 -10.86
CA LEU A 415 0.24 18.16 -11.11
C LEU A 415 0.72 18.96 -9.89
N ALA A 416 0.25 18.61 -8.69
CA ALA A 416 0.71 19.23 -7.45
C ALA A 416 2.23 19.10 -7.28
N LEU A 417 2.77 17.89 -7.26
CA LEU A 417 4.22 17.65 -7.10
C LEU A 417 5.09 18.42 -8.12
N THR A 418 4.57 18.66 -9.32
CA THR A 418 5.23 19.46 -10.37
C THR A 418 5.13 20.97 -10.11
N GLN A 419 3.97 21.45 -9.63
CA GLN A 419 3.74 22.85 -9.25
C GLN A 419 4.51 23.25 -7.99
N ASP A 420 4.53 22.36 -6.99
CA ASP A 420 5.22 22.51 -5.70
C ASP A 420 6.76 22.47 -5.86
N LYS A 421 7.26 22.00 -7.01
CA LYS A 421 8.70 21.86 -7.31
C LYS A 421 9.49 21.14 -6.20
N VAL A 422 8.98 20.00 -5.73
CA VAL A 422 9.55 19.23 -4.60
C VAL A 422 11.02 18.80 -4.78
N TYR A 423 11.56 18.86 -6.00
CA TYR A 423 12.99 18.64 -6.31
C TYR A 423 13.65 19.82 -7.06
N GLY A 424 13.12 21.04 -6.89
CA GLY A 424 13.65 22.27 -7.48
C GLY A 424 13.58 22.28 -9.01
N TYR A 425 14.74 22.21 -9.67
CA TYR A 425 14.87 22.17 -11.13
C TYR A 425 14.64 20.76 -11.73
N MET A 426 14.60 19.72 -10.91
CA MET A 426 14.42 18.33 -11.38
C MET A 426 12.95 18.05 -11.72
N VAL A 427 12.63 18.02 -13.00
CA VAL A 427 11.28 17.75 -13.52
C VAL A 427 10.88 16.29 -13.29
N ILE A 428 9.81 16.08 -12.51
CA ILE A 428 9.13 14.79 -12.36
C ILE A 428 8.38 14.46 -13.66
N LYS A 429 8.39 13.19 -14.08
CA LYS A 429 7.73 12.69 -15.30
C LYS A 429 6.66 11.66 -14.95
N LYS A 430 5.42 11.88 -15.43
CA LYS A 430 4.32 10.91 -15.25
C LYS A 430 4.53 9.71 -16.16
N GLN A 431 4.48 8.49 -15.61
CA GLN A 431 4.24 7.27 -16.38
C GLN A 431 2.78 6.79 -16.20
N GLU A 432 2.28 6.06 -17.19
CA GLU A 432 0.90 5.63 -17.33
C GLU A 432 0.78 4.11 -17.29
N CYS A 433 -0.01 3.58 -16.36
CA CYS A 433 -0.20 2.14 -16.17
C CYS A 433 -0.87 1.51 -17.40
N VAL A 434 -0.18 0.64 -18.16
CA VAL A 434 -0.77 0.05 -19.40
C VAL A 434 -2.05 -0.73 -19.15
N ASN A 435 -2.23 -1.26 -17.93
CA ASN A 435 -3.47 -1.93 -17.54
C ASN A 435 -4.63 -0.94 -17.34
N HIS A 436 -4.39 0.32 -16.94
CA HIS A 436 -5.41 1.37 -16.95
C HIS A 436 -5.57 2.01 -18.34
N VAL A 437 -4.50 2.31 -19.07
CA VAL A 437 -4.61 2.84 -20.45
C VAL A 437 -5.48 1.89 -21.30
N LYS A 438 -5.31 0.56 -21.14
CA LYS A 438 -6.24 -0.46 -21.67
C LYS A 438 -7.68 -0.32 -21.15
N LYS A 439 -7.91 -0.07 -19.85
CA LYS A 439 -9.25 0.21 -19.29
C LYS A 439 -9.90 1.46 -19.95
N ARG A 440 -9.13 2.50 -20.32
CA ARG A 440 -9.67 3.73 -20.97
C ARG A 440 -10.34 3.45 -22.32
N MET A 441 -9.75 2.61 -23.17
CA MET A 441 -10.37 2.19 -24.44
C MET A 441 -11.74 1.55 -24.19
N GLY A 442 -11.78 0.50 -23.36
CA GLY A 442 -13.03 -0.21 -23.05
C GLY A 442 -14.07 0.62 -22.30
N THR A 443 -13.67 1.70 -21.62
CA THR A 443 -14.60 2.68 -21.01
C THR A 443 -15.10 3.68 -22.02
N SER A 444 -14.24 4.24 -22.87
CA SER A 444 -14.64 5.20 -23.93
C SER A 444 -15.70 4.59 -24.85
N LEU A 445 -15.49 3.34 -25.27
CA LEU A 445 -16.44 2.60 -26.12
C LEU A 445 -17.78 2.27 -25.43
N ARG A 446 -17.81 2.17 -24.10
CA ARG A 446 -19.06 1.99 -23.32
C ARG A 446 -19.79 3.32 -23.11
N ASN A 447 -19.06 4.37 -22.76
CA ASN A 447 -19.63 5.71 -22.63
C ASN A 447 -20.28 6.15 -23.95
N LEU A 448 -19.65 5.88 -25.10
CA LEU A 448 -20.22 6.15 -26.42
C LEU A 448 -21.58 5.45 -26.65
N LEU A 449 -21.74 4.19 -26.21
CA LEU A 449 -23.03 3.49 -26.25
C LEU A 449 -24.07 4.11 -25.30
N ASP A 450 -23.65 4.52 -24.10
CA ASP A 450 -24.57 4.99 -23.07
C ASP A 450 -25.00 6.46 -23.31
N GLU A 451 -24.15 7.28 -23.94
CA GLU A 451 -24.49 8.64 -24.39
C GLU A 451 -25.50 8.64 -25.55
N HIS A 452 -25.33 7.79 -26.57
CA HIS A 452 -26.31 7.72 -27.66
C HIS A 452 -27.67 7.17 -27.22
N LYS A 453 -27.72 6.27 -26.23
CA LYS A 453 -28.98 5.84 -25.61
C LYS A 453 -29.67 6.97 -24.84
N SER A 454 -28.91 7.69 -24.00
CA SER A 454 -29.47 8.66 -23.05
C SER A 454 -29.89 9.99 -23.69
N LYS A 455 -29.30 10.36 -24.83
CA LYS A 455 -29.54 11.65 -25.49
C LYS A 455 -30.61 11.59 -26.60
N GLY A 456 -31.19 10.42 -26.91
CA GLY A 456 -32.14 10.23 -28.02
C GLY A 456 -31.57 10.49 -29.42
N ARG A 457 -30.24 10.59 -29.57
CA ARG A 457 -29.58 11.09 -30.79
C ARG A 457 -29.43 10.02 -31.86
N GLY A 458 -30.47 9.90 -32.70
CA GLY A 458 -30.41 9.32 -34.03
C GLY A 458 -30.10 7.82 -34.09
N LEU A 459 -29.40 7.39 -35.14
CA LEU A 459 -29.11 5.99 -35.44
C LEU A 459 -28.37 5.29 -34.27
N SER A 460 -29.03 4.30 -33.65
CA SER A 460 -28.47 3.58 -32.51
C SER A 460 -27.06 3.01 -32.79
N MET A 461 -26.14 3.29 -31.87
CA MET A 461 -24.74 2.87 -31.93
C MET A 461 -24.50 1.39 -31.57
N GLY A 462 -25.48 0.72 -30.94
CA GLY A 462 -25.36 -0.64 -30.44
C GLY A 462 -26.32 -1.63 -31.10
N GLY A 463 -25.94 -2.91 -31.10
CA GLY A 463 -26.77 -4.01 -31.63
C GLY A 463 -26.02 -4.96 -32.57
N LYS A 464 -26.76 -5.87 -33.22
CA LYS A 464 -26.24 -6.74 -34.29
C LYS A 464 -25.70 -5.86 -35.43
N GLY A 465 -24.51 -6.20 -35.95
CA GLY A 465 -23.81 -5.38 -36.96
C GLY A 465 -23.20 -4.07 -36.45
N ARG A 466 -23.29 -3.75 -35.15
CA ARG A 466 -22.78 -2.49 -34.55
C ARG A 466 -21.92 -2.79 -33.30
N LEU A 467 -21.70 -1.80 -32.44
CA LEU A 467 -20.94 -2.01 -31.21
C LEU A 467 -21.69 -2.93 -30.22
N THR A 468 -21.21 -4.16 -30.09
CA THR A 468 -21.65 -5.12 -29.08
C THR A 468 -20.66 -5.16 -27.90
N GLN A 469 -21.10 -5.62 -26.73
CA GLN A 469 -20.19 -5.82 -25.58
C GLN A 469 -19.08 -6.85 -25.89
N GLY A 470 -19.34 -7.81 -26.79
CA GLY A 470 -18.34 -8.74 -27.32
C GLY A 470 -17.27 -8.03 -28.16
N LEU A 471 -17.69 -7.16 -29.09
CA LEU A 471 -16.77 -6.38 -29.93
C LEU A 471 -15.97 -5.37 -29.09
N ILE A 472 -16.60 -4.66 -28.16
CA ILE A 472 -15.90 -3.77 -27.22
C ILE A 472 -14.82 -4.54 -26.44
N LYS A 473 -15.12 -5.76 -25.98
CA LYS A 473 -14.14 -6.63 -25.29
C LYS A 473 -13.01 -7.09 -26.21
N LYS A 474 -13.27 -7.34 -27.51
CA LYS A 474 -12.21 -7.57 -28.53
C LYS A 474 -11.33 -6.35 -28.69
N LEU A 475 -11.89 -5.20 -29.07
CA LEU A 475 -11.13 -3.96 -29.34
C LEU A 475 -10.32 -3.49 -28.12
N THR A 476 -10.90 -3.58 -26.91
CA THR A 476 -10.17 -3.32 -25.65
C THR A 476 -8.96 -4.24 -25.50
N ASN A 477 -9.06 -5.51 -25.91
CA ASN A 477 -7.92 -6.42 -25.90
C ASN A 477 -6.90 -6.12 -27.00
N TYR A 478 -7.35 -5.85 -28.23
CA TYR A 478 -6.52 -5.53 -29.39
C TYR A 478 -5.63 -4.31 -29.10
N TYR A 479 -6.23 -3.20 -28.66
CA TYR A 479 -5.54 -1.99 -28.19
C TYR A 479 -4.52 -2.28 -27.09
N GLY A 480 -4.93 -3.03 -26.06
CA GLY A 480 -4.07 -3.43 -24.94
C GLY A 480 -3.08 -4.56 -25.24
N TRP A 481 -3.00 -5.00 -26.50
CA TRP A 481 -1.98 -5.90 -27.04
C TRP A 481 -1.02 -5.13 -27.97
N ALA A 482 -1.52 -4.21 -28.81
CA ALA A 482 -0.69 -3.31 -29.61
C ALA A 482 0.39 -2.60 -28.77
N ILE A 483 -0.01 -2.01 -27.63
CA ILE A 483 0.89 -1.39 -26.63
C ILE A 483 1.90 -2.40 -26.04
N LYS A 484 1.55 -3.68 -25.93
CA LYS A 484 2.38 -4.70 -25.27
C LYS A 484 3.27 -5.50 -26.23
N SER A 485 3.12 -5.28 -27.54
CA SER A 485 3.94 -5.90 -28.58
C SER A 485 5.05 -4.98 -29.09
N HIS A 486 4.93 -3.65 -28.91
CA HIS A 486 5.89 -2.65 -29.38
C HIS A 486 6.54 -1.89 -28.20
N PRO A 487 7.16 -2.57 -27.22
CA PRO A 487 7.70 -1.91 -26.03
C PRO A 487 8.78 -0.88 -26.41
N ASN A 488 8.66 0.33 -25.87
CA ASN A 488 9.47 1.51 -26.20
C ASN A 488 9.38 2.03 -27.66
N ASP A 489 8.56 1.41 -28.53
CA ASP A 489 8.33 1.84 -29.92
C ASP A 489 6.97 2.54 -30.06
N VAL A 490 6.97 3.86 -29.86
CA VAL A 490 5.75 4.69 -29.92
C VAL A 490 5.15 4.75 -31.32
N PRO A 491 5.91 4.93 -32.42
CA PRO A 491 5.37 4.85 -33.78
C PRO A 491 4.74 3.50 -34.12
N GLY A 492 5.33 2.39 -33.68
CA GLY A 492 4.74 1.05 -33.84
C GLY A 492 3.49 0.86 -33.01
N MET A 493 3.45 1.37 -31.77
CA MET A 493 2.21 1.41 -30.97
C MET A 493 1.10 2.20 -31.68
N GLU A 494 1.39 3.41 -32.19
CA GLU A 494 0.43 4.26 -32.92
C GLU A 494 -0.10 3.54 -34.17
N ARG A 495 0.81 3.04 -35.03
CA ARG A 495 0.49 2.26 -36.24
C ARG A 495 -0.39 1.05 -35.92
N ALA A 496 0.02 0.23 -34.95
CA ALA A 496 -0.70 -0.98 -34.59
C ALA A 496 -2.04 -0.70 -33.91
N ILE A 497 -2.19 0.41 -33.18
CA ILE A 497 -3.50 0.86 -32.66
C ILE A 497 -4.41 1.30 -33.80
N MET A 498 -3.91 2.14 -34.72
CA MET A 498 -4.71 2.63 -35.84
C MET A 498 -5.09 1.51 -36.82
N ALA A 499 -4.23 0.51 -37.04
CA ALA A 499 -4.57 -0.70 -37.79
C ALA A 499 -5.80 -1.44 -37.20
N THR A 500 -6.01 -1.43 -35.87
CA THR A 500 -7.24 -2.00 -35.26
C THR A 500 -8.50 -1.21 -35.59
N TYR A 501 -8.38 0.10 -35.83
CA TYR A 501 -9.50 0.93 -36.29
C TYR A 501 -9.81 0.58 -37.75
N TYR A 502 -8.83 0.72 -38.65
CA TYR A 502 -9.02 0.50 -40.07
C TYR A 502 -9.56 -0.91 -40.37
N HIS A 503 -8.99 -1.97 -39.77
CA HIS A 503 -9.48 -3.34 -39.96
C HIS A 503 -10.90 -3.59 -39.38
N VAL A 504 -11.38 -2.80 -38.40
CA VAL A 504 -12.77 -2.92 -37.90
C VAL A 504 -13.76 -2.03 -38.66
N THR A 505 -13.29 -1.10 -39.50
CA THR A 505 -14.14 -0.25 -40.35
C THR A 505 -14.10 -0.59 -41.84
N SER A 506 -13.07 -1.30 -42.29
CA SER A 506 -12.83 -1.67 -43.69
C SER A 506 -13.93 -2.56 -44.29
N THR A 507 -14.18 -2.37 -45.59
CA THR A 507 -15.23 -3.05 -46.36
C THR A 507 -14.74 -3.53 -47.72
N ASP A 508 -15.52 -4.40 -48.36
CA ASP A 508 -15.17 -4.99 -49.66
C ASP A 508 -15.05 -3.93 -50.77
N GLN A 509 -15.79 -2.82 -50.64
CA GLN A 509 -15.76 -1.64 -51.52
C GLN A 509 -14.72 -0.59 -51.09
N GLU A 510 -14.18 -0.70 -49.88
CA GLU A 510 -13.31 0.30 -49.26
C GLU A 510 -12.30 -0.43 -48.33
N PRO A 511 -11.29 -1.09 -48.91
CA PRO A 511 -10.25 -1.78 -48.16
C PRO A 511 -9.33 -0.78 -47.46
N HIS A 512 -8.94 -1.05 -46.21
CA HIS A 512 -8.04 -0.21 -45.42
C HIS A 512 -7.05 -1.08 -44.65
N HIS A 513 -5.97 -1.50 -45.31
CA HIS A 513 -4.98 -2.42 -44.73
C HIS A 513 -3.55 -1.89 -44.75
N ASP A 514 -3.36 -0.61 -45.08
CA ASP A 514 -2.07 0.06 -45.32
C ASP A 514 -1.20 0.17 -44.05
N LEU A 515 -1.83 0.13 -42.88
CA LEU A 515 -1.14 0.09 -41.57
C LEU A 515 -0.89 -1.33 -41.05
N CYS A 516 -1.31 -2.35 -41.78
CA CYS A 516 -0.97 -3.76 -41.51
C CYS A 516 0.38 -4.10 -42.18
N PRO A 517 1.11 -5.13 -41.71
CA PRO A 517 2.32 -5.57 -42.40
C PRO A 517 1.99 -6.14 -43.79
N SER A 518 2.96 -6.07 -44.69
CA SER A 518 2.90 -6.64 -46.04
C SER A 518 3.65 -7.99 -46.11
N GLY A 519 3.50 -8.71 -47.21
CA GLY A 519 4.21 -9.98 -47.45
C GLY A 519 3.45 -11.22 -46.99
N THR A 520 4.00 -12.39 -47.33
CA THR A 520 3.42 -13.72 -47.09
C THR A 520 3.21 -14.03 -45.60
N ASP A 521 4.11 -13.56 -44.74
CA ASP A 521 4.02 -13.74 -43.29
C ASP A 521 3.09 -12.73 -42.60
N SER A 522 2.40 -11.86 -43.37
CA SER A 522 1.47 -10.90 -42.80
C SER A 522 0.35 -11.61 -42.04
N TRP A 523 0.16 -11.19 -40.79
CA TRP A 523 -1.00 -11.61 -40.00
C TRP A 523 -2.32 -11.09 -40.59
N CYS A 524 -2.28 -10.07 -41.45
CA CYS A 524 -3.47 -9.52 -42.11
C CYS A 524 -3.85 -10.41 -43.31
N PRO A 525 -5.05 -11.03 -43.31
CA PRO A 525 -5.49 -11.93 -44.38
C PRO A 525 -5.52 -11.25 -45.76
N HIS A 526 -5.82 -9.95 -45.83
CA HIS A 526 -5.88 -9.20 -47.08
C HIS A 526 -4.49 -8.97 -47.68
N ASN A 527 -3.55 -8.43 -46.89
CA ASN A 527 -2.17 -8.19 -47.36
C ASN A 527 -1.42 -9.49 -47.63
N ARG A 528 -1.73 -10.57 -46.90
CA ARG A 528 -1.19 -11.91 -47.18
C ARG A 528 -1.73 -12.46 -48.50
N ALA A 529 -3.04 -12.39 -48.74
CA ALA A 529 -3.64 -12.83 -50.00
C ALA A 529 -3.06 -12.06 -51.20
N LEU A 530 -2.94 -10.72 -51.09
CA LEU A 530 -2.25 -9.89 -52.08
C LEU A 530 -0.80 -10.35 -52.35
N ALA A 531 -0.04 -10.68 -51.30
CA ALA A 531 1.35 -11.14 -51.43
C ALA A 531 1.49 -12.59 -51.94
N MET A 532 0.43 -13.40 -51.85
CA MET A 532 0.40 -14.79 -52.32
C MET A 532 -0.30 -14.96 -53.68
N GLY A 533 -0.92 -13.90 -54.22
CA GLY A 533 -1.78 -13.98 -55.42
C GLY A 533 -3.14 -14.66 -55.18
N GLU A 534 -3.57 -14.80 -53.92
CA GLU A 534 -4.82 -15.47 -53.56
C GLU A 534 -6.05 -14.53 -53.68
N PRO A 535 -7.26 -15.09 -53.90
CA PRO A 535 -8.51 -14.32 -53.85
C PRO A 535 -8.71 -13.59 -52.52
N LEU A 536 -9.07 -12.31 -52.59
CA LEU A 536 -9.16 -11.44 -51.41
C LEU A 536 -10.27 -11.88 -50.43
N PRO A 537 -9.99 -12.05 -49.13
CA PRO A 537 -10.97 -12.52 -48.15
C PRO A 537 -12.02 -11.44 -47.81
N PRO A 538 -13.30 -11.81 -47.65
CA PRO A 538 -14.40 -10.84 -47.46
C PRO A 538 -14.40 -10.19 -46.07
N HIS A 539 -14.84 -8.93 -46.01
CA HIS A 539 -14.78 -8.11 -44.81
C HIS A 539 -15.85 -8.46 -43.78
N LYS A 540 -15.36 -9.05 -42.69
CA LYS A 540 -16.12 -9.51 -41.51
C LYS A 540 -16.84 -8.41 -40.72
N HIS A 541 -16.35 -7.17 -40.79
CA HIS A 541 -16.78 -6.06 -39.92
C HIS A 541 -17.51 -4.95 -40.68
N LYS A 542 -18.76 -5.24 -41.08
CA LYS A 542 -19.67 -4.30 -41.75
C LYS A 542 -20.25 -3.26 -40.77
N LEU A 543 -19.39 -2.49 -40.09
CA LEU A 543 -19.79 -1.38 -39.22
C LEU A 543 -20.37 -0.22 -40.05
N PRO A 544 -21.59 0.26 -39.75
CA PRO A 544 -22.20 1.40 -40.47
C PRO A 544 -21.37 2.69 -40.37
N PRO A 545 -21.42 3.59 -41.37
CA PRO A 545 -20.60 4.81 -41.41
C PRO A 545 -20.69 5.68 -40.15
N HIS A 546 -21.88 5.87 -39.56
CA HIS A 546 -22.04 6.66 -38.34
C HIS A 546 -21.30 6.05 -37.13
N VAL A 547 -21.15 4.72 -37.10
CA VAL A 547 -20.36 4.02 -36.08
C VAL A 547 -18.86 4.21 -36.33
N ARG A 548 -18.41 4.18 -37.61
CA ARG A 548 -17.01 4.42 -37.99
C ARG A 548 -16.56 5.83 -37.57
N VAL A 549 -17.35 6.84 -37.91
CA VAL A 549 -17.08 8.26 -37.62
C VAL A 549 -17.02 8.51 -36.11
N ALA A 550 -17.95 7.95 -35.34
CA ALA A 550 -17.97 8.12 -33.88
C ALA A 550 -16.87 7.32 -33.14
N LEU A 551 -16.26 6.31 -33.78
CA LEU A 551 -15.10 5.58 -33.23
C LEU A 551 -13.78 6.33 -33.43
N LEU A 552 -13.59 7.04 -34.55
CA LEU A 552 -12.31 7.64 -34.93
C LEU A 552 -11.74 8.62 -33.87
N PRO A 553 -12.52 9.51 -33.23
CA PRO A 553 -12.01 10.38 -32.16
C PRO A 553 -11.49 9.61 -30.94
N ILE A 554 -12.10 8.46 -30.61
CA ILE A 554 -11.65 7.61 -29.51
C ILE A 554 -10.28 6.99 -29.84
N TYR A 555 -10.10 6.53 -31.08
CA TYR A 555 -8.82 5.97 -31.52
C TYR A 555 -7.73 7.04 -31.64
N LYS A 556 -7.97 8.18 -32.31
CA LYS A 556 -7.00 9.30 -32.38
C LYS A 556 -6.55 9.76 -31.00
N ARG A 557 -7.47 9.93 -30.05
CA ARG A 557 -7.15 10.32 -28.66
C ARG A 557 -6.34 9.26 -27.90
N LEU A 558 -6.53 7.98 -28.20
CA LEU A 558 -5.87 6.87 -27.50
C LEU A 558 -4.61 6.34 -28.23
N SER A 559 -4.31 6.84 -29.42
CA SER A 559 -3.06 6.64 -30.16
C SER A 559 -2.11 7.85 -30.10
N ASN A 560 -2.52 8.95 -29.45
CA ASN A 560 -1.70 10.14 -29.23
C ASN A 560 -0.34 9.79 -28.60
N LYS A 561 0.74 10.34 -29.19
CA LYS A 561 2.13 10.01 -28.86
C LYS A 561 2.48 10.25 -27.40
N GLU A 562 2.09 11.38 -26.80
CA GLU A 562 2.33 11.66 -25.38
C GLU A 562 1.69 10.62 -24.44
N LEU A 563 0.53 10.06 -24.80
CA LEU A 563 -0.10 8.98 -24.01
C LEU A 563 0.67 7.66 -24.17
N LEU A 564 1.14 7.38 -25.38
CA LEU A 564 1.88 6.16 -25.69
C LEU A 564 3.28 6.18 -25.04
N GLU A 565 4.04 7.26 -25.18
CA GLU A 565 5.33 7.51 -24.53
C GLU A 565 5.27 7.21 -23.02
N ARG A 566 4.29 7.78 -22.33
CA ARG A 566 4.11 7.58 -20.88
C ARG A 566 3.82 6.13 -20.49
N CYS A 567 3.34 5.29 -21.40
CA CYS A 567 3.08 3.88 -21.15
C CYS A 567 4.02 2.92 -21.91
N ALA A 568 4.99 3.45 -22.64
CA ALA A 568 5.81 2.72 -23.62
C ALA A 568 6.64 1.58 -22.99
N GLN A 569 7.06 1.76 -21.73
CA GLN A 569 7.81 0.77 -20.95
C GLN A 569 6.98 -0.46 -20.51
N GLY A 570 5.67 -0.54 -20.83
CA GLY A 570 4.83 -1.71 -20.54
C GLY A 570 4.41 -1.91 -19.08
N LYS A 571 4.71 -0.95 -18.19
CA LYS A 571 4.68 -1.10 -16.72
C LYS A 571 3.26 -1.07 -16.12
N THR A 572 3.11 -1.64 -14.92
CA THR A 572 1.81 -1.81 -14.26
C THR A 572 1.86 -1.59 -12.75
N GLN A 573 0.86 -0.90 -12.20
CA GLN A 573 0.62 -0.70 -10.76
C GLN A 573 0.27 -1.98 -9.96
N ASN A 574 0.40 -3.18 -10.54
CA ASN A 574 0.09 -4.46 -9.87
C ASN A 574 0.81 -4.62 -8.51
N ALA A 575 1.96 -3.98 -8.31
CA ALA A 575 2.67 -3.97 -7.04
C ALA A 575 1.90 -3.23 -5.94
N VAL A 576 1.44 -2.00 -6.21
CA VAL A 576 0.67 -1.21 -5.24
C VAL A 576 -0.76 -1.72 -5.08
N GLU A 577 -1.41 -2.22 -6.15
CA GLU A 577 -2.67 -3.00 -6.03
C GLU A 577 -2.51 -4.19 -5.05
N SER A 578 -1.34 -4.86 -5.07
CA SER A 578 -1.03 -5.97 -4.15
C SER A 578 -0.61 -5.53 -2.75
N MET A 579 0.03 -4.37 -2.59
CA MET A 579 0.36 -3.79 -1.27
C MET A 579 -0.91 -3.34 -0.55
N ASN A 580 -1.77 -2.61 -1.27
CA ASN A 580 -3.10 -2.21 -0.82
C ASN A 580 -3.91 -3.44 -0.40
N SER A 581 -3.89 -4.51 -1.20
CA SER A 581 -4.56 -5.78 -0.85
C SER A 581 -4.03 -6.44 0.44
N LEU A 582 -2.74 -6.24 0.78
CA LEU A 582 -2.15 -6.76 2.02
C LEU A 582 -2.52 -5.89 3.23
N ILE A 583 -2.37 -4.56 3.14
CA ILE A 583 -2.78 -3.59 4.19
C ILE A 583 -4.22 -3.90 4.63
N TRP A 584 -5.13 -4.01 3.67
CA TRP A 584 -6.56 -4.21 3.95
C TRP A 584 -6.94 -5.67 4.26
N SER A 585 -5.96 -6.56 4.36
CA SER A 585 -6.09 -7.87 4.99
C SER A 585 -5.63 -7.88 6.46
N LEU A 586 -4.85 -6.87 6.88
CA LEU A 586 -4.45 -6.62 8.27
C LEU A 586 -5.35 -5.58 8.97
N GLN A 587 -6.11 -4.79 8.21
CA GLN A 587 -7.16 -3.92 8.72
C GLN A 587 -8.40 -3.98 7.81
N SER A 588 -9.55 -4.45 8.30
CA SER A 588 -10.74 -4.58 7.46
C SER A 588 -11.35 -3.22 7.09
N LYS A 589 -11.65 -3.01 5.80
CA LYS A 589 -12.42 -1.84 5.32
C LYS A 589 -13.90 -1.81 5.76
N SER A 590 -14.38 -2.84 6.47
CA SER A 590 -15.79 -3.01 6.86
C SER A 590 -16.10 -2.59 8.30
N GLN A 591 -15.14 -2.05 9.04
CA GLN A 591 -15.27 -1.71 10.46
C GLN A 591 -14.43 -0.49 10.80
N PHE A 592 -14.95 0.45 11.59
CA PHE A 592 -14.19 1.60 12.09
C PHE A 592 -12.80 1.22 12.64
N ALA A 593 -11.79 2.03 12.32
CA ALA A 593 -10.41 1.85 12.74
C ALA A 593 -9.82 3.22 13.10
N SER A 594 -8.98 3.26 14.13
CA SER A 594 -8.25 4.46 14.52
C SER A 594 -7.00 4.65 13.66
N LEU A 595 -6.43 5.87 13.60
CA LEU A 595 -5.17 6.17 12.90
C LEU A 595 -4.07 5.17 13.29
N ARG A 596 -3.78 5.03 14.60
CA ARG A 596 -2.81 4.07 15.15
C ARG A 596 -3.10 2.60 14.80
N SER A 597 -4.35 2.28 14.45
CA SER A 597 -4.77 0.94 13.99
C SER A 597 -4.58 0.71 12.50
N VAL A 598 -4.55 1.78 11.68
CA VAL A 598 -4.18 1.71 10.27
C VAL A 598 -2.65 1.77 10.14
N GLU A 599 -1.97 2.68 10.84
CA GLU A 599 -0.50 2.78 10.88
C GLU A 599 0.16 1.44 11.24
N SER A 600 -0.27 0.80 12.33
CA SER A 600 0.26 -0.51 12.75
C SER A 600 0.06 -1.60 11.67
N ALA A 601 -1.02 -1.51 10.89
CA ALA A 601 -1.35 -2.47 9.84
C ALA A 601 -0.64 -2.17 8.52
N VAL A 602 -0.36 -0.90 8.21
CA VAL A 602 0.46 -0.47 7.07
C VAL A 602 1.91 -0.85 7.33
N ALA A 603 2.45 -0.53 8.51
CA ALA A 603 3.81 -0.86 8.88
C ALA A 603 4.07 -2.39 8.88
N ASP A 604 3.17 -3.18 9.49
CA ASP A 604 3.22 -4.65 9.42
C ASP A 604 3.08 -5.18 7.97
N ALA A 605 2.28 -4.50 7.13
CA ALA A 605 2.22 -4.80 5.69
C ALA A 605 3.52 -4.45 4.96
N VAL A 606 4.23 -3.36 5.28
CA VAL A 606 5.53 -3.00 4.69
C VAL A 606 6.53 -4.12 4.95
N CYS A 607 6.68 -4.51 6.23
CA CYS A 607 7.53 -5.60 6.66
C CYS A 607 7.25 -6.89 5.87
N ARG A 608 5.98 -7.33 5.84
CA ARG A 608 5.58 -8.57 5.15
C ARG A 608 5.68 -8.49 3.63
N PHE A 609 5.34 -7.36 3.02
CA PHE A 609 5.37 -7.20 1.57
C PHE A 609 6.80 -7.27 1.02
N LYS A 610 7.75 -6.79 1.82
CA LYS A 610 9.19 -6.81 1.54
C LYS A 610 9.82 -8.17 1.91
N GLY A 611 10.27 -8.37 3.16
CA GLY A 611 11.00 -9.56 3.62
C GLY A 611 10.16 -10.82 3.90
N GLY A 612 8.83 -10.73 3.82
CA GLY A 612 7.94 -11.86 4.10
C GLY A 612 7.51 -11.97 5.56
N CYS A 613 6.76 -13.02 5.88
CA CYS A 613 6.23 -13.30 7.20
C CYS A 613 7.31 -13.69 8.23
N LYS A 614 8.37 -14.44 7.86
CA LYS A 614 9.45 -14.83 8.80
C LYS A 614 10.21 -13.58 9.28
N SER A 615 10.77 -12.82 8.34
CA SER A 615 11.47 -11.55 8.60
C SER A 615 10.58 -10.53 9.34
N ALA A 616 9.35 -10.29 8.88
CA ALA A 616 8.44 -9.35 9.57
C ALA A 616 8.08 -9.76 11.00
N LEU A 617 8.05 -11.06 11.30
CA LEU A 617 7.87 -11.56 12.65
C LEU A 617 9.11 -11.24 13.51
N GLN A 618 10.31 -11.56 13.03
CA GLN A 618 11.59 -11.48 13.77
C GLN A 618 11.93 -10.08 14.34
N GLU A 619 12.29 -9.07 13.54
CA GLU A 619 11.21 -8.21 13.03
C GLU A 619 10.49 -7.49 14.19
N ILE A 620 9.17 -7.55 14.16
CA ILE A 620 8.32 -6.86 15.13
C ILE A 620 8.47 -7.46 16.55
N THR A 621 8.92 -8.70 16.72
CA THR A 621 9.15 -9.29 18.06
C THR A 621 10.39 -8.76 18.76
N ALA A 622 11.50 -8.54 18.05
CA ALA A 622 12.69 -7.90 18.59
C ALA A 622 12.38 -6.47 19.08
N GLN A 623 11.63 -5.71 18.27
CA GLN A 623 11.11 -4.37 18.63
C GLN A 623 10.08 -4.39 19.78
N LEU A 624 9.58 -5.56 20.19
CA LEU A 624 8.71 -5.75 21.36
C LEU A 624 9.46 -6.36 22.56
N GLY A 625 10.76 -6.62 22.46
CA GLY A 625 11.58 -7.13 23.56
C GLY A 625 11.34 -8.59 23.92
N PHE A 626 11.03 -9.46 22.95
CA PHE A 626 10.99 -10.91 23.15
C PHE A 626 11.31 -11.69 21.86
N ASN A 627 11.76 -12.93 21.98
CA ASN A 627 12.12 -13.77 20.83
C ASN A 627 10.88 -14.38 20.14
N PRO A 628 10.86 -14.47 18.80
CA PRO A 628 9.80 -15.16 18.07
C PRO A 628 9.85 -16.67 18.37
N GLY A 629 8.71 -17.28 18.65
CA GLY A 629 8.65 -18.70 19.05
C GLY A 629 8.60 -19.64 17.84
N ASP A 630 9.13 -20.86 17.97
CA ASP A 630 9.33 -21.80 16.85
C ASP A 630 8.05 -22.10 16.06
N CYS A 631 6.94 -22.33 16.77
CA CYS A 631 5.62 -22.53 16.16
C CYS A 631 5.20 -21.34 15.28
N SER A 632 5.54 -20.11 15.69
CA SER A 632 5.28 -18.91 14.90
C SER A 632 6.26 -18.72 13.74
N LEU A 633 7.55 -19.02 13.93
CA LEU A 633 8.58 -19.00 12.88
C LEU A 633 8.28 -20.02 11.76
N ARG A 634 8.01 -21.27 12.14
CA ARG A 634 7.60 -22.37 11.24
C ARG A 634 6.35 -21.98 10.44
N ARG A 635 5.31 -21.51 11.14
CA ARG A 635 4.06 -21.05 10.51
C ARG A 635 4.24 -19.83 9.60
N ALA A 636 5.24 -18.98 9.87
CA ALA A 636 5.59 -17.85 9.03
C ALA A 636 6.35 -18.29 7.76
N ALA A 637 7.39 -19.11 7.89
CA ALA A 637 8.14 -19.69 6.77
C ALA A 637 7.23 -20.45 5.80
N GLU A 638 6.26 -21.22 6.31
CA GLU A 638 5.22 -21.85 5.49
C GLU A 638 4.37 -20.87 4.67
N LYS A 639 4.08 -19.67 5.19
CA LYS A 639 3.31 -18.64 4.46
C LYS A 639 4.15 -18.10 3.30
N ASP A 640 5.44 -17.88 3.54
CA ASP A 640 6.37 -17.35 2.54
C ASP A 640 6.70 -18.39 1.45
N ALA A 641 6.96 -19.65 1.82
CA ALA A 641 7.09 -20.75 0.86
C ALA A 641 5.83 -20.89 -0.01
N ARG A 642 4.62 -20.78 0.58
CA ARG A 642 3.35 -20.79 -0.16
C ARG A 642 3.19 -19.56 -1.06
N ARG A 643 3.63 -18.38 -0.63
CA ARG A 643 3.64 -17.13 -1.43
C ARG A 643 4.56 -17.27 -2.63
N VAL A 644 5.80 -17.72 -2.43
CA VAL A 644 6.80 -17.93 -3.50
C VAL A 644 6.32 -19.00 -4.49
N LYS A 645 5.86 -20.17 -4.02
CA LYS A 645 5.32 -21.24 -4.89
C LYS A 645 4.13 -20.78 -5.74
N ARG A 646 3.25 -19.93 -5.18
CA ARG A 646 2.14 -19.29 -5.94
C ARG A 646 2.66 -18.28 -6.97
N ALA A 647 3.57 -17.40 -6.59
CA ALA A 647 4.15 -16.38 -7.48
C ALA A 647 4.95 -17.01 -8.64
N GLN A 648 5.75 -18.03 -8.37
CA GLN A 648 6.45 -18.84 -9.37
C GLN A 648 5.47 -19.52 -10.32
N LYS A 649 4.43 -20.21 -9.81
CA LYS A 649 3.41 -20.86 -10.66
C LYS A 649 2.72 -19.84 -11.57
N VAL A 650 2.40 -18.64 -11.07
CA VAL A 650 1.86 -17.56 -11.92
C VAL A 650 2.88 -17.11 -12.96
N HIS A 651 4.11 -16.75 -12.57
CA HIS A 651 5.19 -16.29 -13.45
C HIS A 651 5.49 -17.31 -14.56
N CYS A 652 5.84 -18.56 -14.21
CA CYS A 652 6.11 -19.62 -15.18
C CYS A 652 4.89 -19.94 -16.05
N SER A 653 3.66 -19.87 -15.51
CA SER A 653 2.46 -20.03 -16.34
C SER A 653 2.23 -18.85 -17.28
N THR A 654 2.67 -17.63 -16.93
CA THR A 654 2.60 -16.46 -17.82
C THR A 654 3.62 -16.58 -18.94
N THR A 655 4.86 -17.01 -18.66
CA THR A 655 5.87 -17.29 -19.69
C THR A 655 5.44 -18.43 -20.63
N LYS A 656 4.98 -19.57 -20.07
CA LYS A 656 4.45 -20.69 -20.88
C LYS A 656 3.19 -20.28 -21.66
N LYS A 657 2.25 -19.54 -21.05
CA LYS A 657 1.06 -19.02 -21.77
C LYS A 657 1.40 -17.92 -22.77
N ARG A 658 2.50 -17.16 -22.64
CA ARG A 658 2.96 -16.22 -23.68
C ARG A 658 3.39 -17.02 -24.92
N LYS A 659 4.30 -17.99 -24.78
CA LYS A 659 4.72 -18.88 -25.88
C LYS A 659 3.53 -19.64 -26.49
N THR A 660 2.78 -20.38 -25.67
CA THR A 660 1.63 -21.18 -26.15
C THR A 660 0.54 -20.30 -26.78
N ARG A 661 0.28 -19.10 -26.26
CA ARG A 661 -0.67 -18.18 -26.89
C ARG A 661 -0.15 -17.68 -28.23
N LEU A 662 1.12 -17.30 -28.35
CA LEU A 662 1.70 -16.84 -29.61
C LEU A 662 1.43 -17.89 -30.71
N HIS A 663 1.90 -19.12 -30.53
CA HIS A 663 1.63 -20.23 -31.46
C HIS A 663 0.11 -20.45 -31.71
N SER A 664 -0.71 -20.52 -30.65
CA SER A 664 -2.17 -20.74 -30.80
C SER A 664 -2.96 -19.55 -31.35
N THR A 665 -2.36 -18.35 -31.44
CA THR A 665 -2.99 -17.15 -32.00
C THR A 665 -2.54 -16.96 -33.44
N VAL A 666 -1.27 -17.21 -33.77
CA VAL A 666 -0.80 -17.39 -35.16
C VAL A 666 -1.61 -18.49 -35.85
N ALA A 667 -1.74 -19.67 -35.24
CA ALA A 667 -2.59 -20.77 -35.73
C ALA A 667 -4.10 -20.46 -35.74
N LYS A 668 -4.54 -19.30 -35.24
CA LYS A 668 -5.92 -18.79 -35.33
C LYS A 668 -6.05 -17.54 -36.19
N ALA A 669 -4.95 -16.95 -36.63
CA ALA A 669 -4.87 -15.91 -37.66
C ALA A 669 -4.75 -16.53 -39.06
N THR A 670 -4.16 -17.72 -39.16
CA THR A 670 -4.31 -18.60 -40.33
C THR A 670 -5.71 -19.17 -40.41
N ALA A 671 -6.21 -19.78 -39.32
CA ALA A 671 -7.54 -20.40 -39.28
C ALA A 671 -8.74 -19.44 -39.09
N SER A 672 -8.54 -18.12 -38.97
CA SER A 672 -9.64 -17.16 -38.98
C SER A 672 -9.26 -15.82 -39.60
N GLN A 673 -10.08 -15.36 -40.54
CA GLN A 673 -9.98 -14.09 -41.25
C GLN A 673 -10.35 -12.91 -40.31
N ASP A 674 -9.51 -12.63 -39.30
CA ASP A 674 -9.77 -11.65 -38.23
C ASP A 674 -8.43 -11.06 -37.76
N TYR A 675 -8.43 -9.77 -37.40
CA TYR A 675 -7.23 -9.05 -36.96
C TYR A 675 -6.52 -9.78 -35.81
N CYS A 676 -5.21 -10.02 -35.98
CA CYS A 676 -4.36 -10.74 -35.01
C CYS A 676 -3.31 -9.82 -34.37
N PRO A 677 -3.59 -9.22 -33.20
CA PRO A 677 -2.63 -8.38 -32.49
C PRO A 677 -1.47 -9.20 -31.95
N GLY A 678 -0.24 -8.86 -32.35
CA GLY A 678 0.96 -9.59 -31.96
C GLY A 678 1.15 -10.89 -32.76
N GLY A 679 0.70 -10.90 -34.02
CA GLY A 679 1.28 -11.73 -35.08
C GLY A 679 2.44 -11.02 -35.80
N PHE A 680 3.13 -10.11 -35.09
CA PHE A 680 4.42 -9.53 -35.44
C PHE A 680 5.49 -10.25 -34.61
#